data_AF-Q0CJR0-F1
#
_entry.id   AF-Q0CJR0-F1
#
_cell.length_a   1.000
_cell.length_b   1.000
_cell.length_c   1.000
_cell.angle_alpha   90.00
_cell.angle_beta   90.00
_cell.angle_gamma   90.00
#
_symmetry.space_group_name_H-M   'P 1'
#
loop_
_entity.id
_entity.type
_entity.pdbx_description
1 polymer ?
#
loop_
_entity_poly.entity_id
_entity_poly.type
_entity_poly.pdbx_seq_one_letter_code
_entity_poly.pdbx_strand_id
1 'polypeptide(L)'
;MDHAVSQESDSTSEMDEQSKAWESDPRSLTAQLAHDGTSRPASQIECGIGHRVQASRSVLALVIDDECVFAGLQGGDIVAWSLETYELVLSVHAHQESVLDLYLSEDRDLLFSSGGDSIINVWSTRTFDRLYSIHSHHDVGDLFAVAYSSSLKTIYCGGQNTSIQWADISEADAATAQLSVDQLSRRTHRFFDSRGPDGSRAPKPDANADGTYPVTQGGQVLTFKRDHHKLFAHHGYIYTMLLVRGLVESAPSEEVLLTGAGDGVVKLWRLAQDPHNAVPSQIAKLQNGDPVLSLAVDGSFLYCGLAGGALNIWNLDSHQLVKRITRHTGDLWAVDIINGVAVCGDSNGIVKKFNSRFEEVGSWVAHEGTMLASAAGQFKDRFIYATGGNDNTVGIWDLTEVSATQGELPPIDNGEDFPSLPYSIPVLTAPDEMVNSLAKFVAFKTVSASPKFAGECNQGAAFLRRHCIYLGAQTKLLPTGQDTNPIVHARFNATSPEKLEKTILFYGHYDVVGADANEAKWKTDPYQLTSMDGFLYGRGVSDNKGPILAALYAAAELARQKKLRCDVVFLIEGEEESGSQGFHQTVREHKSQIGPVDYILLANSYWLDDYNPCLTYGQRGVVHANLVVTSDHPDLHSGIDGSALLDEPLKDLTMLLGTLVGPKGRINLPGFHDPVLPLSEAEKQRYTTIAQMLLQRHPQIADCDALINSLMHRWREPSLTIHSIEVPGNSKSTTATISRKAKASLSIRLVPNQEADDVAAALTLYVQEQFDQLESQNDLTVEITGKSDPWLGDPDNEMFETLAEAITVAWTPDHKSQRHQYPPVAKTPLHARTSATKESRGLGRKDSSDSLASHIDRIIMSSTTSSAEKVAARQRSSAGTTVPTSSTLTSKTIASSNDATSRDPSPASSRSPAEPISGASGVRPMYIREGGSIPTIRFLEKEFSAPAANLPCGQASDNAHLYNERLRVENLYKSREIFRHVFLQLPERGRQ
;
A
#
# COMPACT_ATOMS: atom_id res chain seq x y z
N MET A 1 -52.65 -25.48 -34.09
CA MET A 1 -52.28 -26.27 -35.29
C MET A 1 -50.80 -26.57 -35.33
N ASP A 2 -50.31 -27.65 -34.72
CA ASP A 2 -50.74 -28.34 -33.48
C ASP A 2 -49.64 -29.33 -33.01
N HIS A 3 -49.75 -29.80 -31.76
CA HIS A 3 -48.88 -30.85 -31.20
C HIS A 3 -49.11 -32.22 -31.84
N ALA A 4 -48.02 -32.97 -32.10
CA ALA A 4 -47.90 -34.44 -31.96
C ALA A 4 -46.49 -34.91 -32.43
N VAL A 5 -45.92 -36.08 -32.08
CA VAL A 5 -45.78 -36.90 -30.84
C VAL A 5 -45.16 -38.27 -31.27
N SER A 6 -44.53 -39.03 -30.35
CA SER A 6 -43.96 -40.40 -30.53
C SER A 6 -42.75 -40.53 -31.50
N GLN A 7 -41.65 -41.27 -31.22
CA GLN A 7 -41.46 -42.70 -30.85
C GLN A 7 -41.78 -43.65 -32.03
N GLU A 8 -41.07 -44.77 -32.31
CA GLU A 8 -39.83 -45.38 -31.74
C GLU A 8 -39.08 -46.14 -32.89
N SER A 9 -38.27 -47.21 -32.80
CA SER A 9 -37.94 -48.27 -31.80
C SER A 9 -36.53 -48.88 -32.06
N ASP A 10 -36.12 -49.84 -31.21
CA ASP A 10 -35.11 -50.92 -31.42
C ASP A 10 -33.61 -50.55 -31.57
N SER A 11 -32.62 -51.27 -30.99
CA SER A 11 -32.57 -52.43 -30.05
C SER A 11 -31.09 -52.57 -29.54
N THR A 12 -30.56 -53.55 -28.79
CA THR A 12 -30.94 -54.91 -28.32
C THR A 12 -30.16 -55.30 -27.04
N SER A 13 -30.43 -56.50 -26.48
CA SER A 13 -29.60 -57.35 -25.57
C SER A 13 -29.49 -57.01 -24.08
N GLU A 14 -29.81 -58.02 -23.26
CA GLU A 14 -30.01 -58.00 -21.80
C GLU A 14 -28.77 -58.47 -21.00
N MET A 15 -28.78 -58.25 -19.68
CA MET A 15 -28.53 -59.32 -18.69
C MET A 15 -29.08 -58.97 -17.28
N ASP A 16 -29.59 -60.00 -16.60
CA ASP A 16 -29.77 -60.24 -15.15
C ASP A 16 -30.69 -59.34 -14.26
N GLU A 17 -31.96 -59.78 -14.19
CA GLU A 17 -32.73 -60.15 -12.98
C GLU A 17 -32.99 -59.21 -11.76
N GLN A 18 -34.29 -58.88 -11.58
CA GLN A 18 -35.16 -59.14 -10.39
C GLN A 18 -34.76 -58.67 -8.95
N SER A 19 -35.65 -58.13 -8.08
CA SER A 19 -37.06 -57.71 -8.21
C SER A 19 -37.61 -56.94 -6.97
N LYS A 20 -38.70 -56.15 -7.16
CA LYS A 20 -39.72 -55.65 -6.17
C LYS A 20 -39.23 -54.68 -5.05
N ALA A 21 -39.80 -53.48 -4.82
CA ALA A 21 -41.19 -53.01 -4.59
C ALA A 21 -41.69 -53.30 -3.13
N TRP A 22 -42.24 -52.36 -2.34
CA TRP A 22 -42.80 -50.99 -2.55
C TRP A 22 -42.68 -50.04 -1.31
N GLU A 23 -43.05 -48.75 -1.51
CA GLU A 23 -43.69 -47.77 -0.57
C GLU A 23 -42.91 -46.92 0.48
N SER A 24 -43.35 -45.63 0.57
CA SER A 24 -43.19 -44.55 1.61
C SER A 24 -41.80 -44.24 2.24
N ASP A 25 -41.29 -42.99 2.29
CA ASP A 25 -41.84 -41.74 2.88
C ASP A 25 -40.94 -40.51 2.45
N PRO A 26 -41.40 -39.24 2.40
CA PRO A 26 -40.68 -38.17 1.71
C PRO A 26 -39.70 -37.37 2.59
N ARG A 27 -38.50 -37.91 2.86
CA ARG A 27 -37.40 -37.16 3.54
C ARG A 27 -35.97 -37.52 3.09
N SER A 28 -35.52 -36.97 1.96
CA SER A 28 -34.10 -36.67 1.71
C SER A 28 -33.90 -35.98 0.36
N LEU A 29 -33.37 -34.74 0.35
CA LEU A 29 -32.98 -34.06 -0.90
C LEU A 29 -31.89 -32.99 -0.65
N THR A 30 -30.80 -33.40 0.01
CA THR A 30 -29.64 -32.55 0.32
C THR A 30 -28.33 -33.34 0.16
N ALA A 31 -27.97 -33.68 -1.08
CA ALA A 31 -26.61 -34.07 -1.48
C ALA A 31 -26.45 -34.01 -3.01
N GLN A 32 -25.25 -33.66 -3.47
CA GLN A 32 -24.69 -34.00 -4.79
C GLN A 32 -25.49 -33.63 -6.06
N LEU A 33 -25.45 -32.35 -6.42
CA LEU A 33 -25.09 -31.97 -7.79
C LEU A 33 -24.02 -30.86 -7.73
N ALA A 34 -22.86 -31.14 -8.32
CA ALA A 34 -21.74 -30.21 -8.48
C ALA A 34 -21.18 -30.37 -9.91
N HIS A 35 -20.73 -29.27 -10.51
CA HIS A 35 -20.60 -29.08 -11.96
C HIS A 35 -21.98 -29.17 -12.67
N ASP A 36 -22.48 -28.11 -13.30
CA ASP A 36 -21.79 -27.40 -14.38
C ASP A 36 -21.86 -25.86 -14.29
N GLY A 37 -21.27 -25.16 -15.26
CA GLY A 37 -20.97 -23.74 -15.19
C GLY A 37 -22.16 -22.77 -15.30
N THR A 38 -22.17 -21.74 -14.45
CA THR A 38 -22.97 -20.52 -14.63
C THR A 38 -22.11 -19.40 -15.19
N SER A 39 -22.65 -18.68 -16.18
CA SER A 39 -21.98 -17.53 -16.80
C SER A 39 -21.90 -16.35 -15.82
N ARG A 40 -20.70 -15.77 -15.68
CA ARG A 40 -20.53 -14.48 -14.99
C ARG A 40 -21.32 -13.40 -15.75
N PRO A 41 -22.15 -12.56 -15.10
CA PRO A 41 -22.82 -11.45 -15.76
C PRO A 41 -21.78 -10.38 -16.14
N ALA A 42 -21.75 -10.00 -17.42
CA ALA A 42 -20.75 -9.09 -17.96
C ALA A 42 -21.23 -7.62 -17.92
N SER A 43 -20.83 -6.88 -16.89
CA SER A 43 -20.68 -5.40 -16.90
C SER A 43 -20.14 -4.86 -15.55
N GLN A 44 -19.00 -5.39 -15.08
CA GLN A 44 -18.25 -4.67 -14.06
C GLN A 44 -17.58 -3.45 -14.70
N ILE A 45 -18.21 -2.29 -14.58
CA ILE A 45 -17.55 -1.00 -14.82
C ILE A 45 -16.59 -0.78 -13.65
N GLU A 46 -15.29 -0.86 -13.93
CA GLU A 46 -14.24 -0.73 -12.92
C GLU A 46 -14.30 0.66 -12.26
N CYS A 47 -14.45 0.68 -10.94
CA CYS A 47 -14.04 1.84 -10.15
C CYS A 47 -12.52 2.02 -10.30
N GLY A 48 -12.03 3.27 -10.24
CA GLY A 48 -10.59 3.52 -10.10
C GLY A 48 -10.04 2.83 -8.85
N ILE A 49 -8.74 2.48 -8.86
CA ILE A 49 -8.10 1.73 -7.76
C ILE A 49 -8.31 2.46 -6.44
N GLY A 50 -9.08 1.84 -5.55
CA GLY A 50 -9.23 2.30 -4.18
C GLY A 50 -7.95 2.03 -3.37
N HIS A 51 -7.57 3.00 -2.56
CA HIS A 51 -6.51 2.84 -1.56
C HIS A 51 -7.14 2.30 -0.27
N ARG A 52 -6.63 1.18 0.26
CA ARG A 52 -7.03 0.67 1.58
C ARG A 52 -6.04 1.14 2.64
N VAL A 53 -6.52 1.51 3.83
CA VAL A 53 -5.67 1.78 5.01
C VAL A 53 -6.16 0.99 6.21
N GLN A 54 -5.21 0.48 7.00
CA GLN A 54 -5.47 -0.38 8.15
C GLN A 54 -5.70 0.46 9.42
N ALA A 55 -6.88 0.36 10.01
CA ALA A 55 -7.19 0.86 11.34
C ALA A 55 -6.76 -0.15 12.42
N SER A 56 -6.64 0.31 13.67
CA SER A 56 -6.30 -0.54 14.83
C SER A 56 -7.47 -1.42 15.29
N ARG A 57 -8.70 -1.03 14.95
CA ARG A 57 -9.98 -1.58 15.40
C ARG A 57 -11.08 -1.29 14.35
N SER A 58 -12.27 -1.88 14.51
CA SER A 58 -13.44 -1.63 13.66
C SER A 58 -13.75 -0.15 13.51
N VAL A 59 -14.00 0.27 12.27
CA VAL A 59 -14.37 1.66 11.93
C VAL A 59 -15.88 1.80 12.03
N LEU A 60 -16.34 2.76 12.83
CA LEU A 60 -17.77 2.96 13.14
C LEU A 60 -18.34 4.27 12.58
N ALA A 61 -17.49 5.28 12.38
CA ALA A 61 -17.84 6.57 11.81
C ALA A 61 -16.73 7.06 10.88
N LEU A 62 -17.08 7.83 9.84
CA LEU A 62 -16.16 8.42 8.87
C LEU A 62 -16.59 9.84 8.51
N VAL A 63 -15.62 10.73 8.24
CA VAL A 63 -15.89 12.01 7.56
C VAL A 63 -14.68 12.47 6.74
N ILE A 64 -14.92 13.15 5.61
CA ILE A 64 -13.90 13.62 4.67
C ILE A 64 -13.74 15.15 4.75
N ASP A 65 -12.50 15.57 4.98
CA ASP A 65 -12.04 16.95 4.94
C ASP A 65 -11.24 17.24 3.65
N ASP A 66 -10.87 18.50 3.42
CA ASP A 66 -10.19 18.96 2.20
C ASP A 66 -8.78 18.34 2.01
N GLU A 67 -8.15 17.81 3.09
CA GLU A 67 -6.84 17.13 3.05
C GLU A 67 -6.83 15.70 3.61
N CYS A 68 -7.80 15.32 4.45
CA CYS A 68 -7.76 14.08 5.25
C CYS A 68 -9.10 13.35 5.32
N VAL A 69 -9.06 12.03 5.55
CA VAL A 69 -10.22 11.26 6.04
C VAL A 69 -10.03 10.96 7.53
N PHE A 70 -11.04 11.30 8.34
CA PHE A 70 -11.11 10.97 9.76
C PHE A 70 -11.97 9.72 9.97
N ALA A 71 -11.56 8.85 10.88
CA ALA A 71 -12.33 7.68 11.30
C ALA A 71 -12.48 7.60 12.82
N GLY A 72 -13.72 7.35 13.26
CA GLY A 72 -14.06 7.02 14.64
C GLY A 72 -13.99 5.51 14.83
N LEU A 73 -13.18 5.07 15.79
CA LEU A 73 -12.94 3.64 16.03
C LEU A 73 -13.71 3.11 17.24
N GLN A 74 -14.05 1.82 17.19
CA GLN A 74 -14.46 1.06 18.36
C GLN A 74 -13.41 1.22 19.48
N GLY A 75 -13.83 1.44 20.73
CA GLY A 75 -12.90 1.67 21.84
C GLY A 75 -12.32 3.09 21.98
N GLY A 76 -12.77 4.07 21.19
CA GLY A 76 -12.70 5.49 21.55
C GLY A 76 -11.57 6.32 20.93
N ASP A 77 -10.80 5.75 20.01
CA ASP A 77 -9.77 6.46 19.26
C ASP A 77 -10.36 7.15 18.02
N ILE A 78 -9.88 8.36 17.72
CA ILE A 78 -10.03 9.00 16.40
C ILE A 78 -8.67 8.95 15.70
N VAL A 79 -8.68 8.51 14.46
CA VAL A 79 -7.51 8.45 13.57
C VAL A 79 -7.77 9.23 12.29
N ALA A 80 -6.73 9.75 11.65
CA ALA A 80 -6.86 10.36 10.33
C ALA A 80 -5.70 10.01 9.39
N TRP A 81 -6.03 9.87 8.11
CA TRP A 81 -5.07 9.62 7.03
C TRP A 81 -5.13 10.73 5.98
N SER A 82 -3.97 11.09 5.43
CA SER A 82 -3.88 12.04 4.31
C SER A 82 -4.49 11.45 3.03
N LEU A 83 -5.27 12.24 2.30
CA LEU A 83 -5.83 11.87 0.99
C LEU A 83 -4.83 12.05 -0.18
N GLU A 84 -3.62 12.52 0.12
CA GLU A 84 -2.51 12.64 -0.84
C GLU A 84 -1.50 11.49 -0.74
N THR A 85 -1.17 11.06 0.49
CA THR A 85 -0.14 10.02 0.74
C THR A 85 -0.68 8.73 1.33
N TYR A 86 -1.92 8.74 1.84
CA TYR A 86 -2.56 7.63 2.58
C TYR A 86 -1.81 7.21 3.86
N GLU A 87 -0.89 8.04 4.35
CA GLU A 87 -0.23 7.84 5.65
C GLU A 87 -1.10 8.35 6.80
N LEU A 88 -0.98 7.67 7.95
CA LEU A 88 -1.60 8.03 9.22
C LEU A 88 -0.98 9.33 9.77
N VAL A 89 -1.71 10.45 9.68
CA VAL A 89 -1.26 11.77 10.15
C VAL A 89 -1.66 12.08 11.59
N LEU A 90 -2.65 11.36 12.13
CA LEU A 90 -3.25 11.61 13.44
C LEU A 90 -3.71 10.32 14.10
N SER A 91 -3.52 10.20 15.42
CA SER A 91 -4.11 9.16 16.26
C SER A 91 -4.27 9.69 17.69
N VAL A 92 -5.52 9.86 18.16
CA VAL A 92 -5.86 10.50 19.43
C VAL A 92 -6.97 9.73 20.14
N HIS A 93 -6.76 9.43 21.43
CA HIS A 93 -7.79 8.85 22.29
C HIS A 93 -8.80 9.95 22.69
N ALA A 94 -10.04 9.81 22.23
CA ALA A 94 -11.07 10.84 22.25
C ALA A 94 -12.20 10.55 23.27
N HIS A 95 -12.64 9.30 23.34
CA HIS A 95 -13.75 8.83 24.18
C HIS A 95 -13.33 7.62 25.03
N GLN A 96 -14.01 7.39 26.16
CA GLN A 96 -13.73 6.23 27.02
C GLN A 96 -14.32 4.92 26.47
N GLU A 97 -15.37 5.03 25.66
CA GLU A 97 -15.92 3.95 24.86
C GLU A 97 -15.87 4.31 23.37
N SER A 98 -16.37 3.44 22.49
CA SER A 98 -16.39 3.61 21.04
C SER A 98 -16.88 4.99 20.58
N VAL A 99 -16.18 5.57 19.58
CA VAL A 99 -16.69 6.71 18.81
C VAL A 99 -17.80 6.19 17.89
N LEU A 100 -18.97 6.83 17.89
CA LEU A 100 -20.17 6.33 17.21
C LEU A 100 -20.57 7.18 16.00
N ASP A 101 -20.29 8.48 16.02
CA ASP A 101 -20.53 9.40 14.90
C ASP A 101 -19.44 10.47 14.83
N LEU A 102 -19.19 10.99 13.62
CA LEU A 102 -18.25 12.06 13.30
C LEU A 102 -18.91 13.07 12.36
N TYR A 103 -19.13 14.30 12.83
CA TYR A 103 -19.72 15.38 12.04
C TYR A 103 -18.71 16.52 11.84
N LEU A 104 -18.52 16.98 10.60
CA LEU A 104 -17.63 18.08 10.25
C LEU A 104 -18.46 19.34 9.96
N SER A 105 -18.03 20.51 10.44
CA SER A 105 -18.73 21.77 10.20
C SER A 105 -18.70 22.23 8.73
N GLU A 106 -19.67 23.07 8.35
CA GLU A 106 -19.81 23.61 6.97
C GLU A 106 -18.60 24.48 6.53
N ASP A 107 -17.83 25.01 7.48
CA ASP A 107 -16.55 25.73 7.26
C ASP A 107 -15.29 24.82 7.39
N ARG A 108 -15.49 23.55 7.76
CA ARG A 108 -14.46 22.53 8.00
C ARG A 108 -13.43 22.88 9.08
N ASP A 109 -13.70 23.85 9.94
CA ASP A 109 -12.79 24.22 11.04
C ASP A 109 -13.07 23.47 12.37
N LEU A 110 -14.23 22.83 12.50
CA LEU A 110 -14.64 22.06 13.68
C LEU A 110 -15.05 20.62 13.33
N LEU A 111 -14.47 19.65 14.05
CA LEU A 111 -14.92 18.26 14.05
C LEU A 111 -15.66 17.97 15.36
N PHE A 112 -16.80 17.30 15.26
CA PHE A 112 -17.61 16.82 16.38
C PHE A 112 -17.53 15.30 16.44
N SER A 113 -17.36 14.73 17.64
CA SER A 113 -17.37 13.28 17.84
C SER A 113 -18.28 12.90 18.99
N SER A 114 -19.18 11.93 18.77
CA SER A 114 -20.00 11.33 19.82
C SER A 114 -19.47 9.95 20.21
N GLY A 115 -19.75 9.51 21.44
CA GLY A 115 -19.34 8.18 21.90
C GLY A 115 -20.38 7.46 22.75
N GLY A 116 -20.12 6.17 23.00
CA GLY A 116 -20.89 5.35 23.94
C GLY A 116 -20.81 5.84 25.40
N ASP A 117 -19.80 6.66 25.72
CA ASP A 117 -19.64 7.31 27.03
C ASP A 117 -20.62 8.47 27.30
N SER A 118 -21.65 8.64 26.46
CA SER A 118 -22.65 9.73 26.49
C SER A 118 -22.04 11.15 26.44
N ILE A 119 -20.84 11.30 25.88
CA ILE A 119 -20.14 12.58 25.69
C ILE A 119 -20.16 12.98 24.22
N ILE A 120 -20.13 14.29 23.95
CA ILE A 120 -19.73 14.83 22.64
C ILE A 120 -18.49 15.70 22.84
N ASN A 121 -17.40 15.37 22.14
CA ASN A 121 -16.20 16.21 22.10
C ASN A 121 -16.22 17.08 20.83
N VAL A 122 -15.63 18.28 20.92
CA VAL A 122 -15.49 19.23 19.80
C VAL A 122 -14.02 19.57 19.62
N TRP A 123 -13.50 19.42 18.40
CA TRP A 123 -12.08 19.48 18.06
C TRP A 123 -11.80 20.54 17.00
N SER A 124 -10.67 21.24 17.13
CA SER A 124 -10.10 22.09 16.08
C SER A 124 -9.55 21.22 14.96
N THR A 125 -10.04 21.31 13.72
CA THR A 125 -9.48 20.48 12.63
C THR A 125 -8.04 20.85 12.29
N ARG A 126 -7.63 22.09 12.55
CA ARG A 126 -6.30 22.63 12.19
C ARG A 126 -5.17 22.16 13.12
N THR A 127 -5.48 21.89 14.39
CA THR A 127 -4.48 21.50 15.42
C THR A 127 -4.80 20.18 16.12
N PHE A 128 -6.05 19.71 16.02
CA PHE A 128 -6.65 18.62 16.79
C PHE A 128 -6.68 18.83 18.31
N ASP A 129 -6.62 20.08 18.78
CA ASP A 129 -6.94 20.41 20.16
C ASP A 129 -8.44 20.20 20.43
N ARG A 130 -8.78 19.56 21.56
CA ARG A 130 -10.17 19.55 22.05
C ARG A 130 -10.53 20.93 22.57
N LEU A 131 -11.55 21.54 21.97
CA LEU A 131 -12.10 22.84 22.35
C LEU A 131 -13.18 22.70 23.42
N TYR A 132 -14.06 21.69 23.30
CA TYR A 132 -15.19 21.47 24.22
C TYR A 132 -15.44 19.99 24.51
N SER A 133 -15.99 19.71 25.70
CA SER A 133 -16.54 18.41 26.11
C SER A 133 -17.96 18.64 26.65
N ILE A 134 -18.97 18.14 25.95
CA ILE A 134 -20.39 18.40 26.22
C ILE A 134 -21.02 17.16 26.86
N HIS A 135 -21.59 17.30 28.06
CA HIS A 135 -22.21 16.22 28.84
C HIS A 135 -23.71 16.43 29.04
N SER A 136 -24.52 15.37 29.00
CA SER A 136 -25.95 15.46 29.34
C SER A 136 -26.20 15.60 30.85
N HIS A 137 -27.36 16.14 31.20
CA HIS A 137 -27.95 16.00 32.53
C HIS A 137 -28.78 14.72 32.70
N HIS A 138 -29.11 14.06 31.59
CA HIS A 138 -29.99 12.91 31.53
C HIS A 138 -29.16 11.65 31.26
N ASP A 139 -29.74 10.51 31.58
CA ASP A 139 -29.23 9.22 31.14
C ASP A 139 -29.60 9.06 29.67
N VAL A 140 -28.60 8.94 28.79
CA VAL A 140 -28.80 8.92 27.33
C VAL A 140 -28.47 7.57 26.71
N GLY A 141 -27.56 6.82 27.33
CA GLY A 141 -26.90 5.69 26.70
C GLY A 141 -26.02 6.15 25.53
N ASP A 142 -25.87 5.28 24.55
CA ASP A 142 -25.09 5.54 23.33
C ASP A 142 -25.62 6.76 22.55
N LEU A 143 -24.71 7.65 22.13
CA LEU A 143 -25.01 8.80 21.26
C LEU A 143 -24.69 8.47 19.80
N PHE A 144 -25.64 7.88 19.09
CA PHE A 144 -25.47 7.36 17.73
C PHE A 144 -25.43 8.42 16.62
N ALA A 145 -25.88 9.66 16.86
CA ALA A 145 -25.91 10.68 15.81
C ALA A 145 -25.74 12.11 16.35
N VAL A 146 -25.01 12.94 15.62
CA VAL A 146 -24.75 14.36 15.92
C VAL A 146 -24.79 15.21 14.65
N ALA A 147 -25.36 16.41 14.74
CA ALA A 147 -25.39 17.40 13.66
C ALA A 147 -25.19 18.81 14.21
N TYR A 148 -24.45 19.67 13.50
CA TYR A 148 -24.13 21.02 13.94
C TYR A 148 -24.63 22.09 12.96
N SER A 149 -25.42 23.04 13.49
CA SER A 149 -25.86 24.22 12.75
C SER A 149 -24.82 25.33 12.86
N SER A 150 -24.10 25.63 11.77
CA SER A 150 -23.18 26.77 11.69
C SER A 150 -23.90 28.12 11.85
N SER A 151 -25.17 28.21 11.44
CA SER A 151 -25.94 29.47 11.48
C SER A 151 -26.50 29.78 12.87
N LEU A 152 -27.00 28.76 13.58
CA LEU A 152 -27.52 28.87 14.95
C LEU A 152 -26.44 28.59 16.02
N LYS A 153 -25.21 28.25 15.60
CA LYS A 153 -24.10 27.77 16.44
C LYS A 153 -24.48 26.66 17.43
N THR A 154 -25.51 25.91 17.08
CA THR A 154 -26.20 24.96 17.94
C THR A 154 -25.92 23.55 17.47
N ILE A 155 -25.44 22.71 18.40
CA ILE A 155 -25.31 21.27 18.19
C ILE A 155 -26.64 20.58 18.52
N TYR A 156 -26.97 19.54 17.75
CA TYR A 156 -28.09 18.63 17.97
C TYR A 156 -27.55 17.20 18.04
N CYS A 157 -28.07 16.37 18.95
CA CYS A 157 -27.73 14.96 18.99
C CYS A 157 -28.94 14.05 19.30
N GLY A 158 -28.82 12.81 18.84
CA GLY A 158 -29.76 11.72 19.07
C GLY A 158 -29.07 10.56 19.78
N GLY A 159 -29.81 9.84 20.62
CA GLY A 159 -29.24 8.74 21.40
C GLY A 159 -30.22 7.63 21.74
N GLN A 160 -29.69 6.61 22.40
CA GLN A 160 -30.36 5.36 22.77
C GLN A 160 -31.64 5.58 23.58
N ASN A 161 -31.70 6.62 24.43
CA ASN A 161 -32.91 6.97 25.19
C ASN A 161 -34.07 7.58 24.36
N THR A 162 -33.97 7.60 23.03
CA THR A 162 -34.97 8.12 22.06
C THR A 162 -35.20 9.64 22.10
N SER A 163 -34.35 10.39 22.79
CA SER A 163 -34.43 11.87 22.85
C SER A 163 -33.56 12.58 21.82
N ILE A 164 -33.98 13.79 21.45
CA ILE A 164 -33.11 14.79 20.80
C ILE A 164 -32.71 15.82 21.86
N GLN A 165 -31.43 16.19 21.91
CA GLN A 165 -30.87 17.22 22.81
C GLN A 165 -30.14 18.29 21.99
N TRP A 166 -30.05 19.52 22.51
CA TRP A 166 -29.38 20.62 21.79
C TRP A 166 -28.66 21.64 22.69
N ALA A 167 -27.55 22.19 22.23
CA ALA A 167 -26.80 23.21 22.96
C ALA A 167 -26.18 24.25 22.02
N ASP A 168 -26.32 25.54 22.37
CA ASP A 168 -25.55 26.62 21.75
C ASP A 168 -24.13 26.61 22.32
N ILE A 169 -23.13 26.65 21.44
CA ILE A 169 -21.70 26.67 21.80
C ILE A 169 -21.21 28.11 22.01
N SER A 170 -21.96 29.12 21.55
CA SER A 170 -21.63 30.54 21.69
C SER A 170 -21.98 31.13 23.07
N GLU A 171 -23.01 30.61 23.76
CA GLU A 171 -23.35 30.94 25.16
C GLU A 171 -22.38 30.31 26.20
N ALA A 172 -21.10 30.11 25.87
CA ALA A 172 -20.06 29.57 26.76
C ALA A 172 -19.60 30.58 27.86
N ASP A 173 -20.51 31.42 28.35
CA ASP A 173 -20.20 32.63 29.10
C ASP A 173 -20.21 32.40 30.63
N ALA A 174 -19.01 32.36 31.22
CA ALA A 174 -18.64 32.47 32.64
C ALA A 174 -19.27 31.52 33.71
N ALA A 175 -20.49 31.04 33.58
CA ALA A 175 -21.25 30.41 34.67
C ALA A 175 -20.96 28.90 34.87
N THR A 176 -20.64 28.18 33.79
CA THR A 176 -20.52 26.71 33.80
C THR A 176 -19.20 26.20 34.41
N ALA A 177 -18.20 27.07 34.54
CA ALA A 177 -16.80 26.74 34.88
C ALA A 177 -16.54 26.26 36.32
N GLN A 178 -17.57 25.94 37.11
CA GLN A 178 -17.45 25.51 38.51
C GLN A 178 -17.72 24.01 38.76
N LEU A 179 -18.20 23.26 37.77
CA LEU A 179 -18.37 21.80 37.90
C LEU A 179 -17.06 21.09 37.58
N SER A 180 -16.40 20.52 38.60
CA SER A 180 -15.25 19.66 38.36
C SER A 180 -15.67 18.35 37.68
N VAL A 181 -14.80 17.80 36.84
CA VAL A 181 -14.99 16.48 36.19
C VAL A 181 -15.31 15.39 37.23
N ASP A 182 -14.71 15.49 38.42
CA ASP A 182 -14.90 14.62 39.58
C ASP A 182 -16.29 14.74 40.26
N GLN A 183 -17.09 15.76 39.93
CA GLN A 183 -18.52 15.82 40.29
C GLN A 183 -19.43 15.31 39.18
N LEU A 184 -18.98 15.32 37.93
CA LEU A 184 -19.72 14.80 36.77
C LEU A 184 -19.66 13.27 36.70
N SER A 185 -18.46 12.69 36.86
CA SER A 185 -18.24 11.23 36.87
C SER A 185 -18.89 10.50 38.06
N ARG A 186 -19.25 11.22 39.13
CA ARG A 186 -19.88 10.65 40.34
C ARG A 186 -21.40 10.69 40.32
N ARG A 187 -22.04 11.15 39.24
CA ARG A 187 -23.51 11.18 39.12
C ARG A 187 -24.10 9.77 39.31
N THR A 188 -25.20 9.69 40.07
CA THR A 188 -25.72 8.42 40.56
C THR A 188 -26.73 7.80 39.59
N HIS A 189 -26.47 6.59 39.11
CA HIS A 189 -27.35 5.88 38.17
C HIS A 189 -28.68 5.55 38.85
N ARG A 190 -29.81 5.99 38.26
CA ARG A 190 -31.09 6.03 38.97
C ARG A 190 -31.65 4.66 39.37
N PHE A 191 -31.16 3.59 38.73
CA PHE A 191 -31.58 2.20 38.93
C PHE A 191 -30.54 1.33 39.68
N PHE A 192 -29.26 1.76 39.76
CA PHE A 192 -28.20 1.03 40.51
C PHE A 192 -27.79 1.73 41.81
N ASP A 193 -27.92 3.05 41.92
CA ASP A 193 -27.69 3.84 43.15
C ASP A 193 -28.98 4.09 43.97
N SER A 194 -30.11 3.51 43.54
CA SER A 194 -31.35 3.47 44.29
C SER A 194 -31.16 2.73 45.61
N ARG A 195 -31.73 3.27 46.70
CA ARG A 195 -31.71 2.57 48.00
C ARG A 195 -32.53 1.29 47.92
N GLY A 196 -32.04 0.22 48.55
CA GLY A 196 -32.82 -1.00 48.75
C GLY A 196 -34.05 -0.78 49.66
N PRO A 197 -34.93 -1.77 49.80
CA PRO A 197 -36.09 -1.70 50.72
C PRO A 197 -35.71 -1.49 52.19
N ASP A 198 -34.45 -1.77 52.53
CA ASP A 198 -33.77 -1.59 53.82
C ASP A 198 -33.11 -0.20 53.98
N GLY A 199 -33.06 0.61 52.92
CA GLY A 199 -32.39 1.90 52.87
C GLY A 199 -30.89 1.86 52.54
N SER A 200 -30.30 0.69 52.32
CA SER A 200 -28.86 0.55 52.05
C SER A 200 -28.49 0.90 50.60
N ARG A 201 -27.18 1.04 50.34
CA ARG A 201 -26.60 1.23 49.00
C ARG A 201 -25.47 0.22 48.80
N ALA A 202 -25.34 -0.29 47.57
CA ALA A 202 -24.16 -1.04 47.17
C ALA A 202 -22.90 -0.14 47.21
N PRO A 203 -21.74 -0.66 47.65
CA PRO A 203 -20.48 0.08 47.54
C PRO A 203 -20.06 0.19 46.07
N LYS A 204 -19.66 1.38 45.63
CA LYS A 204 -19.07 1.57 44.29
C LYS A 204 -17.64 1.02 44.26
N PRO A 205 -17.17 0.43 43.16
CA PRO A 205 -15.75 0.20 42.93
C PRO A 205 -15.02 1.54 42.80
N ASP A 206 -13.84 1.67 43.43
CA ASP A 206 -13.00 2.86 43.25
C ASP A 206 -12.43 2.90 41.81
N ALA A 207 -12.77 3.95 41.07
CA ALA A 207 -12.38 4.11 39.66
C ALA A 207 -10.88 4.31 39.44
N ASN A 208 -10.10 4.57 40.49
CA ASN A 208 -8.66 4.86 40.43
C ASN A 208 -7.77 3.60 40.49
N ALA A 209 -8.32 2.40 40.28
CA ALA A 209 -7.62 1.14 40.47
C ALA A 209 -6.88 0.60 39.22
N ASP A 210 -7.20 1.09 38.01
CA ASP A 210 -6.47 0.78 36.77
C ASP A 210 -5.84 2.05 36.19
N GLY A 211 -4.59 1.93 35.71
CA GLY A 211 -3.84 3.01 35.07
C GLY A 211 -4.26 3.23 33.62
N THR A 212 -5.54 3.52 33.38
CA THR A 212 -6.11 3.73 32.04
C THR A 212 -5.62 5.06 31.44
N TYR A 213 -5.59 5.14 30.10
CA TYR A 213 -5.03 6.26 29.34
C TYR A 213 -5.60 7.63 29.76
N PRO A 214 -4.76 8.68 29.78
CA PRO A 214 -5.25 10.02 30.04
C PRO A 214 -6.10 10.49 28.87
N VAL A 215 -7.43 10.48 29.05
CA VAL A 215 -8.36 11.24 28.20
C VAL A 215 -7.81 12.65 28.06
N THR A 216 -7.62 13.10 26.82
CA THR A 216 -6.84 14.29 26.47
C THR A 216 -7.20 15.49 27.36
N GLN A 217 -6.23 16.01 28.10
CA GLN A 217 -6.46 17.07 29.10
C GLN A 217 -6.50 18.44 28.40
N GLY A 218 -7.70 18.85 27.99
CA GLY A 218 -7.96 20.13 27.32
C GLY A 218 -9.45 20.34 27.03
N GLY A 219 -9.80 21.57 26.67
CA GLY A 219 -11.16 22.00 26.32
C GLY A 219 -12.01 22.44 27.51
N GLN A 220 -13.05 23.24 27.23
CA GLN A 220 -14.04 23.68 28.21
C GLN A 220 -15.13 22.61 28.40
N VAL A 221 -15.56 22.40 29.64
CA VAL A 221 -16.64 21.47 29.96
C VAL A 221 -17.98 22.19 29.89
N LEU A 222 -18.86 21.72 29.01
CA LEU A 222 -20.22 22.22 28.82
C LEU A 222 -21.25 21.16 29.23
N THR A 223 -22.47 21.60 29.54
CA THR A 223 -23.61 20.69 29.80
C THR A 223 -24.85 21.17 29.08
N PHE A 224 -25.58 20.25 28.43
CA PHE A 224 -26.91 20.53 27.89
C PHE A 224 -27.83 21.10 28.98
N LYS A 225 -28.55 22.20 28.70
CA LYS A 225 -29.50 22.79 29.67
C LYS A 225 -30.63 21.78 29.96
N ARG A 226 -31.17 21.78 31.18
CA ARG A 226 -32.15 20.75 31.64
C ARG A 226 -33.47 20.73 30.86
N ASP A 227 -33.78 21.82 30.19
CA ASP A 227 -34.94 22.07 29.35
C ASP A 227 -34.65 21.94 27.85
N HIS A 228 -33.37 21.90 27.44
CA HIS A 228 -32.93 21.71 26.06
C HIS A 228 -32.92 20.23 25.64
N HIS A 229 -34.02 19.52 25.89
CA HIS A 229 -34.19 18.13 25.46
C HIS A 229 -35.64 17.80 25.11
N LYS A 230 -35.81 16.81 24.23
CA LYS A 230 -37.12 16.33 23.77
C LYS A 230 -37.18 14.82 23.90
N LEU A 231 -37.71 14.34 25.04
CA LEU A 231 -37.94 12.91 25.29
C LEU A 231 -38.94 12.35 24.27
N PHE A 232 -38.76 11.08 23.91
CA PHE A 232 -39.63 10.37 22.95
C PHE A 232 -39.76 11.11 21.61
N ALA A 233 -38.65 11.69 21.13
CA ALA A 233 -38.57 12.29 19.81
C ALA A 233 -38.79 11.23 18.72
N HIS A 234 -38.41 9.98 18.99
CA HIS A 234 -38.80 8.76 18.27
C HIS A 234 -39.24 7.67 19.26
N HIS A 235 -39.71 6.53 18.76
CA HIS A 235 -40.01 5.33 19.56
C HIS A 235 -38.94 4.22 19.43
N GLY A 236 -37.77 4.57 18.91
CA GLY A 236 -36.59 3.72 18.78
C GLY A 236 -35.32 4.59 18.77
N TYR A 237 -34.15 3.95 18.74
CA TYR A 237 -32.87 4.65 18.70
C TYR A 237 -32.76 5.52 17.45
N ILE A 238 -32.24 6.75 17.59
CA ILE A 238 -32.02 7.68 16.49
C ILE A 238 -30.63 7.37 15.92
N TYR A 239 -30.56 6.76 14.74
CA TYR A 239 -29.31 6.27 14.15
C TYR A 239 -28.61 7.28 13.24
N THR A 240 -29.35 8.26 12.70
CA THR A 240 -28.82 9.18 11.69
C THR A 240 -29.54 10.52 11.74
N MET A 241 -28.79 11.60 11.53
CA MET A 241 -29.27 12.99 11.58
C MET A 241 -28.63 13.79 10.45
N LEU A 242 -29.42 14.57 9.72
CA LEU A 242 -28.95 15.35 8.55
C LEU A 242 -29.59 16.74 8.54
N LEU A 243 -28.79 17.79 8.32
CA LEU A 243 -29.27 19.17 8.17
C LEU A 243 -29.45 19.51 6.68
N VAL A 244 -30.59 20.12 6.34
CA VAL A 244 -30.96 20.47 4.96
C VAL A 244 -31.44 21.92 4.90
N ARG A 245 -30.91 22.70 3.95
CA ARG A 245 -31.36 24.07 3.63
C ARG A 245 -32.39 24.03 2.49
N GLY A 246 -33.18 25.09 2.30
CA GLY A 246 -34.00 25.28 1.08
C GLY A 246 -35.35 24.55 1.02
N LEU A 247 -35.61 23.58 1.91
CA LEU A 247 -36.84 22.75 1.88
C LEU A 247 -38.15 23.53 2.19
N VAL A 248 -38.05 24.74 2.72
CA VAL A 248 -39.20 25.59 3.03
C VAL A 248 -39.31 26.68 1.96
N GLU A 249 -40.26 26.57 1.02
CA GLU A 249 -40.49 27.57 -0.04
C GLU A 249 -40.61 29.01 0.47
N SER A 250 -41.27 29.19 1.62
CA SER A 250 -41.49 30.52 2.23
C SER A 250 -40.25 31.11 2.91
N ALA A 251 -39.19 30.32 3.09
CA ALA A 251 -37.97 30.70 3.81
C ALA A 251 -36.79 29.78 3.41
N PRO A 252 -36.23 29.90 2.19
CA PRO A 252 -35.21 28.97 1.68
C PRO A 252 -33.88 28.99 2.46
N SER A 253 -33.66 29.98 3.33
CA SER A 253 -32.52 30.02 4.26
C SER A 253 -32.75 29.24 5.56
N GLU A 254 -33.96 28.73 5.83
CA GLU A 254 -34.22 27.90 7.02
C GLU A 254 -33.52 26.53 6.93
N GLU A 255 -33.00 26.10 8.06
CA GLU A 255 -32.49 24.74 8.25
C GLU A 255 -33.60 23.82 8.77
N VAL A 256 -33.78 22.70 8.09
CA VAL A 256 -34.61 21.58 8.53
C VAL A 256 -33.69 20.43 8.93
N LEU A 257 -33.83 19.97 10.17
CA LEU A 257 -33.17 18.79 10.67
C LEU A 257 -34.01 17.56 10.32
N LEU A 258 -33.39 16.59 9.65
CA LEU A 258 -33.94 15.25 9.40
C LEU A 258 -33.41 14.29 10.46
N THR A 259 -34.26 13.42 10.99
CA THR A 259 -33.83 12.35 11.92
C THR A 259 -34.40 11.00 11.49
N GLY A 260 -33.53 10.01 11.30
CA GLY A 260 -33.86 8.61 11.00
C GLY A 260 -33.64 7.72 12.22
N ALA A 261 -34.54 6.75 12.42
CA ALA A 261 -34.55 5.95 13.64
C ALA A 261 -35.06 4.51 13.46
N GLY A 262 -34.81 3.71 14.49
CA GLY A 262 -35.28 2.33 14.62
C GLY A 262 -36.81 2.13 14.69
N ASP A 263 -37.61 3.20 14.78
CA ASP A 263 -39.08 3.12 14.63
C ASP A 263 -39.55 3.14 13.17
N GLY A 264 -38.62 3.15 12.20
CA GLY A 264 -38.89 3.12 10.76
C GLY A 264 -39.48 4.42 10.22
N VAL A 265 -39.34 5.52 10.97
CA VAL A 265 -39.83 6.85 10.64
C VAL A 265 -38.66 7.79 10.37
N VAL A 266 -38.75 8.60 9.31
CA VAL A 266 -37.95 9.83 9.21
C VAL A 266 -38.82 11.01 9.66
N LYS A 267 -38.30 11.87 10.53
CA LYS A 267 -38.99 13.09 10.98
C LYS A 267 -38.28 14.33 10.47
N LEU A 268 -39.07 15.30 10.04
CA LEU A 268 -38.60 16.63 9.61
C LEU A 268 -38.87 17.61 10.75
N TRP A 269 -37.83 18.30 11.22
CA TRP A 269 -37.91 19.30 12.28
C TRP A 269 -37.44 20.67 11.75
N ARG A 270 -38.34 21.66 11.70
CA ARG A 270 -37.93 23.06 11.51
C ARG A 270 -37.20 23.53 12.76
N LEU A 271 -36.01 24.08 12.56
CA LEU A 271 -35.26 24.80 13.60
C LEU A 271 -35.72 26.26 13.65
N ALA A 272 -35.70 26.88 14.83
CA ALA A 272 -36.10 28.28 14.99
C ALA A 272 -34.95 29.23 14.66
N GLN A 273 -35.25 30.36 14.02
CA GLN A 273 -34.26 31.40 13.68
C GLN A 273 -33.82 32.28 14.87
N ASP A 274 -34.37 32.05 16.07
CA ASP A 274 -33.98 32.73 17.32
C ASP A 274 -32.86 31.93 18.01
N PRO A 275 -31.62 32.46 18.10
CA PRO A 275 -30.49 31.74 18.71
C PRO A 275 -30.79 31.27 20.14
N HIS A 276 -31.53 32.06 20.92
CA HIS A 276 -31.83 31.75 22.32
C HIS A 276 -32.98 30.74 22.49
N ASN A 277 -33.62 30.30 21.40
CA ASN A 277 -34.81 29.45 21.43
C ASN A 277 -34.84 28.41 20.29
N ALA A 278 -33.69 27.77 20.03
CA ALA A 278 -33.44 26.84 18.92
C ALA A 278 -34.17 25.46 19.01
N VAL A 279 -35.41 25.43 19.53
CA VAL A 279 -36.20 24.23 19.84
C VAL A 279 -36.72 23.53 18.57
N PRO A 280 -36.41 22.23 18.33
CA PRO A 280 -36.88 21.51 17.15
C PRO A 280 -38.40 21.32 17.08
N SER A 281 -39.03 21.87 16.03
CA SER A 281 -40.48 21.79 15.80
C SER A 281 -40.83 20.82 14.66
N GLN A 282 -41.60 19.76 14.95
CA GLN A 282 -41.87 18.70 13.96
C GLN A 282 -42.85 19.21 12.89
N ILE A 283 -42.42 19.22 11.62
CA ILE A 283 -43.25 19.67 10.49
C ILE A 283 -43.84 18.51 9.68
N ALA A 284 -43.14 17.38 9.55
CA ALA A 284 -43.62 16.20 8.82
C ALA A 284 -43.02 14.89 9.35
N LYS A 285 -43.55 13.77 8.85
CA LYS A 285 -43.04 12.41 9.09
C LYS A 285 -43.20 11.55 7.83
N LEU A 286 -42.23 10.69 7.55
CA LEU A 286 -42.20 9.74 6.43
C LEU A 286 -42.05 8.32 6.99
N GLN A 287 -42.88 7.37 6.53
CA GLN A 287 -42.96 6.02 7.10
C GLN A 287 -42.36 4.99 6.14
N ASN A 288 -41.23 4.38 6.50
CA ASN A 288 -40.51 3.44 5.64
C ASN A 288 -40.92 1.98 5.86
N GLY A 289 -41.47 1.66 7.04
CA GLY A 289 -41.87 0.32 7.46
C GLY A 289 -40.77 -0.39 8.25
N ASP A 290 -39.57 -0.43 7.68
CA ASP A 290 -38.37 -1.01 8.27
C ASP A 290 -37.49 0.09 8.92
N PRO A 291 -36.65 -0.26 9.93
CA PRO A 291 -35.71 0.67 10.58
C PRO A 291 -34.87 1.50 9.60
N VAL A 292 -34.76 2.81 9.86
CA VAL A 292 -33.92 3.72 9.06
C VAL A 292 -32.53 3.82 9.69
N LEU A 293 -31.50 3.48 8.92
CA LEU A 293 -30.10 3.44 9.37
C LEU A 293 -29.29 4.62 8.82
N SER A 294 -29.52 5.02 7.57
CA SER A 294 -28.77 6.06 6.88
C SER A 294 -29.69 6.99 6.05
N LEU A 295 -29.27 8.24 5.87
CA LEU A 295 -30.01 9.29 5.15
C LEU A 295 -29.06 10.13 4.27
N ALA A 296 -29.44 10.39 3.02
CA ALA A 296 -28.81 11.38 2.17
C ALA A 296 -29.84 12.13 1.30
N VAL A 297 -29.50 13.32 0.80
CA VAL A 297 -30.40 14.18 0.03
C VAL A 297 -29.75 14.66 -1.26
N ASP A 298 -30.48 14.58 -2.38
CA ASP A 298 -30.13 15.20 -3.66
C ASP A 298 -31.28 16.08 -4.14
N GLY A 299 -31.10 17.41 -4.11
CA GLY A 299 -32.17 18.37 -4.40
C GLY A 299 -33.39 18.15 -3.51
N SER A 300 -34.53 17.77 -4.11
CA SER A 300 -35.77 17.43 -3.39
C SER A 300 -35.96 15.93 -3.13
N PHE A 301 -34.99 15.08 -3.45
CA PHE A 301 -35.06 13.64 -3.17
C PHE A 301 -34.31 13.28 -1.88
N LEU A 302 -35.01 12.58 -0.98
CA LEU A 302 -34.45 11.97 0.22
C LEU A 302 -34.28 10.47 0.00
N TYR A 303 -33.06 9.98 0.24
CA TYR A 303 -32.66 8.59 0.14
C TYR A 303 -32.54 8.01 1.55
N CYS A 304 -33.33 6.99 1.85
CA CYS A 304 -33.35 6.31 3.14
C CYS A 304 -32.80 4.89 3.01
N GLY A 305 -31.64 4.62 3.58
CA GLY A 305 -31.11 3.27 3.74
C GLY A 305 -31.78 2.57 4.92
N LEU A 306 -32.36 1.39 4.67
CA LEU A 306 -33.12 0.62 5.66
C LEU A 306 -32.41 -0.68 6.03
N ALA A 307 -32.75 -1.18 7.22
CA ALA A 307 -32.57 -2.59 7.54
C ALA A 307 -33.32 -3.49 6.51
N GLY A 308 -32.76 -4.64 6.18
CA GLY A 308 -33.27 -5.53 5.14
C GLY A 308 -32.94 -5.12 3.69
N GLY A 309 -31.97 -4.23 3.47
CA GLY A 309 -31.40 -3.95 2.13
C GLY A 309 -32.29 -3.17 1.17
N ALA A 310 -33.29 -2.47 1.70
CA ALA A 310 -34.19 -1.62 0.92
C ALA A 310 -33.74 -0.16 0.97
N LEU A 311 -33.59 0.46 -0.20
CA LEU A 311 -33.39 1.90 -0.36
C LEU A 311 -34.75 2.53 -0.75
N ASN A 312 -35.31 3.36 0.13
CA ASN A 312 -36.51 4.13 -0.16
C ASN A 312 -36.13 5.54 -0.62
N ILE A 313 -36.71 5.99 -1.74
CA ILE A 313 -36.48 7.33 -2.31
C ILE A 313 -37.79 8.11 -2.21
N TRP A 314 -37.79 9.17 -1.42
CA TRP A 314 -38.93 10.07 -1.22
C TRP A 314 -38.69 11.39 -1.96
N ASN A 315 -39.74 12.01 -2.49
CA ASN A 315 -39.70 13.43 -2.82
C ASN A 315 -40.20 14.22 -1.61
N LEU A 316 -39.38 15.16 -1.14
CA LEU A 316 -39.63 15.92 0.09
C LEU A 316 -40.77 16.93 -0.07
N ASP A 317 -40.89 17.58 -1.24
CA ASP A 317 -41.92 18.61 -1.50
C ASP A 317 -43.35 18.05 -1.42
N SER A 318 -43.56 16.86 -1.98
CA SER A 318 -44.85 16.15 -1.99
C SER A 318 -45.05 15.19 -0.82
N HIS A 319 -43.99 14.90 -0.07
CA HIS A 319 -43.91 13.82 0.93
C HIS A 319 -44.30 12.42 0.38
N GLN A 320 -44.11 12.15 -0.92
CA GLN A 320 -44.44 10.86 -1.55
C GLN A 320 -43.22 9.96 -1.77
N LEU A 321 -43.41 8.65 -1.61
CA LEU A 321 -42.42 7.64 -1.96
C LEU A 321 -42.38 7.48 -3.50
N VAL A 322 -41.24 7.83 -4.10
CA VAL A 322 -41.01 7.81 -5.55
C VAL A 322 -40.61 6.41 -6.02
N LYS A 323 -39.73 5.74 -5.26
CA LYS A 323 -39.23 4.40 -5.60
C LYS A 323 -38.77 3.66 -4.33
N ARG A 324 -38.95 2.33 -4.30
CA ARG A 324 -38.27 1.42 -3.37
C ARG A 324 -37.37 0.50 -4.19
N ILE A 325 -36.08 0.44 -3.86
CA ILE A 325 -35.09 -0.42 -4.52
C ILE A 325 -34.67 -1.50 -3.52
N THR A 326 -34.82 -2.76 -3.91
CA THR A 326 -34.42 -3.94 -3.14
C THR A 326 -33.33 -4.70 -3.90
N ARG A 327 -32.16 -4.07 -4.04
CA ARG A 327 -31.00 -4.57 -4.82
C ARG A 327 -29.81 -4.99 -3.96
N HIS A 328 -29.90 -4.78 -2.65
CA HIS A 328 -28.96 -5.23 -1.64
C HIS A 328 -29.55 -6.39 -0.84
N THR A 329 -28.70 -7.20 -0.23
CA THR A 329 -29.09 -8.38 0.58
C THR A 329 -28.80 -8.22 2.07
N GLY A 330 -28.07 -7.17 2.45
CA GLY A 330 -27.76 -6.81 3.85
C GLY A 330 -28.30 -5.43 4.20
N ASP A 331 -28.16 -5.04 5.46
CA ASP A 331 -28.65 -3.76 5.98
C ASP A 331 -27.88 -2.57 5.37
N LEU A 332 -28.58 -1.50 4.98
CA LEU A 332 -27.98 -0.31 4.36
C LEU A 332 -27.49 0.70 5.42
N TRP A 333 -26.32 0.41 5.98
CA TRP A 333 -25.60 1.30 6.89
C TRP A 333 -25.09 2.59 6.24
N ALA A 334 -24.90 2.57 4.92
CA ALA A 334 -24.26 3.65 4.17
C ALA A 334 -25.08 4.08 2.96
N VAL A 335 -25.39 5.38 2.86
CA VAL A 335 -25.97 6.03 1.68
C VAL A 335 -25.38 7.44 1.56
N ASP A 336 -24.78 7.75 0.41
CA ASP A 336 -24.18 9.04 0.09
C ASP A 336 -24.62 9.51 -1.30
N ILE A 337 -24.54 10.82 -1.56
CA ILE A 337 -24.76 11.41 -2.90
C ILE A 337 -23.44 12.03 -3.39
N ILE A 338 -22.98 11.60 -4.57
CA ILE A 338 -21.77 12.10 -5.21
C ILE A 338 -22.12 12.50 -6.64
N ASN A 339 -22.07 13.81 -6.94
CA ASN A 339 -22.31 14.35 -8.28
C ASN A 339 -23.61 13.85 -8.97
N GLY A 340 -24.71 13.77 -8.21
CA GLY A 340 -26.01 13.26 -8.70
C GLY A 340 -26.09 11.73 -8.89
N VAL A 341 -25.10 10.99 -8.40
CA VAL A 341 -25.08 9.53 -8.30
C VAL A 341 -25.24 9.14 -6.83
N ALA A 342 -26.23 8.30 -6.52
CA ALA A 342 -26.38 7.75 -5.18
C ALA A 342 -25.48 6.52 -5.01
N VAL A 343 -24.69 6.50 -3.95
CA VAL A 343 -23.79 5.40 -3.59
C VAL A 343 -24.31 4.77 -2.31
N CYS A 344 -24.46 3.44 -2.30
CA CYS A 344 -25.08 2.71 -1.19
C CYS A 344 -24.24 1.50 -0.79
N GLY A 345 -23.90 1.38 0.50
CA GLY A 345 -23.13 0.28 1.06
C GLY A 345 -23.95 -0.58 2.01
N ASP A 346 -23.89 -1.91 1.85
CA ASP A 346 -24.62 -2.87 2.68
C ASP A 346 -23.75 -3.70 3.64
N SER A 347 -24.41 -4.33 4.61
CA SER A 347 -23.79 -5.09 5.70
C SER A 347 -22.98 -6.32 5.28
N ASN A 348 -22.93 -6.68 3.99
CA ASN A 348 -22.05 -7.70 3.42
C ASN A 348 -20.77 -7.11 2.79
N GLY A 349 -20.52 -5.81 2.97
CA GLY A 349 -19.35 -5.13 2.43
C GLY A 349 -19.47 -4.75 0.95
N ILE A 350 -20.66 -4.86 0.35
CA ILE A 350 -20.92 -4.56 -1.07
C ILE A 350 -21.41 -3.12 -1.21
N VAL A 351 -20.82 -2.38 -2.16
CA VAL A 351 -21.23 -1.03 -2.55
C VAL A 351 -21.83 -1.02 -3.95
N LYS A 352 -22.87 -0.20 -4.15
CA LYS A 352 -23.56 -0.01 -5.44
C LYS A 352 -23.73 1.47 -5.78
N LYS A 353 -23.61 1.80 -7.07
CA LYS A 353 -23.92 3.12 -7.67
C LYS A 353 -25.30 3.09 -8.35
N PHE A 354 -26.10 4.12 -8.13
CA PHE A 354 -27.38 4.36 -8.80
C PHE A 354 -27.40 5.73 -9.48
N ASN A 355 -27.78 5.78 -10.76
CA ASN A 355 -27.92 7.04 -11.50
C ASN A 355 -29.17 7.82 -11.06
N SER A 356 -29.37 9.02 -11.61
CA SER A 356 -30.54 9.87 -11.40
C SER A 356 -31.87 9.32 -11.96
N ARG A 357 -31.85 8.17 -12.66
CA ARG A 357 -33.05 7.37 -13.03
C ARG A 357 -33.31 6.23 -12.03
N PHE A 358 -32.45 6.14 -11.00
CA PHE A 358 -32.42 5.13 -9.96
C PHE A 358 -32.21 3.71 -10.54
N GLU A 359 -31.29 3.59 -11.51
CA GLU A 359 -30.83 2.36 -12.15
C GLU A 359 -29.41 2.03 -11.66
N GLU A 360 -29.10 0.74 -11.46
CA GLU A 360 -27.79 0.28 -10.96
C GLU A 360 -26.73 0.44 -12.07
N VAL A 361 -25.70 1.27 -11.84
CA VAL A 361 -24.65 1.61 -12.81
C VAL A 361 -23.42 0.72 -12.65
N GLY A 362 -23.12 0.32 -11.42
CA GLY A 362 -21.97 -0.51 -11.09
C GLY A 362 -21.97 -0.93 -9.62
N SER A 363 -21.22 -1.98 -9.30
CA SER A 363 -21.10 -2.52 -7.95
C SER A 363 -19.72 -3.16 -7.71
N TRP A 364 -19.22 -3.05 -6.47
CA TRP A 364 -17.94 -3.61 -6.06
C TRP A 364 -17.99 -4.09 -4.60
N VAL A 365 -17.02 -4.92 -4.22
CA VAL A 365 -16.80 -5.33 -2.82
C VAL A 365 -15.82 -4.33 -2.21
N ALA A 366 -16.25 -3.62 -1.17
CA ALA A 366 -15.44 -2.66 -0.44
C ALA A 366 -14.79 -3.29 0.81
N HIS A 367 -15.49 -4.21 1.47
CA HIS A 367 -15.04 -4.87 2.70
C HIS A 367 -15.23 -6.38 2.63
N GLU A 368 -14.37 -7.15 3.32
CA GLU A 368 -14.56 -8.60 3.51
C GLU A 368 -15.53 -8.91 4.65
N GLY A 369 -15.70 -7.93 5.56
CA GLY A 369 -16.66 -7.95 6.65
C GLY A 369 -17.83 -6.98 6.43
N THR A 370 -18.52 -6.68 7.52
CA THR A 370 -19.61 -5.71 7.55
C THR A 370 -19.07 -4.30 7.41
N MET A 371 -19.52 -3.61 6.36
CA MET A 371 -19.38 -2.17 6.23
C MET A 371 -20.36 -1.47 7.19
N LEU A 372 -19.86 -0.50 7.95
CA LEU A 372 -20.56 0.18 9.04
C LEU A 372 -20.64 1.70 8.84
N ALA A 373 -19.69 2.29 8.11
CA ALA A 373 -19.62 3.72 7.86
C ALA A 373 -19.27 4.04 6.40
N SER A 374 -19.69 5.20 5.94
CA SER A 374 -19.23 5.82 4.70
C SER A 374 -19.07 7.33 4.86
N ALA A 375 -18.36 7.96 3.93
CA ALA A 375 -18.38 9.40 3.74
C ALA A 375 -18.07 9.77 2.29
N ALA A 376 -18.85 10.68 1.71
CA ALA A 376 -18.53 11.39 0.48
C ALA A 376 -17.73 12.67 0.75
N GLY A 377 -16.88 13.06 -0.21
CA GLY A 377 -16.21 14.36 -0.21
C GLY A 377 -15.55 14.69 -1.55
N GLN A 378 -14.96 15.88 -1.63
CA GLN A 378 -14.15 16.31 -2.76
C GLN A 378 -12.74 16.68 -2.28
N PHE A 379 -11.72 16.12 -2.91
CA PHE A 379 -10.31 16.41 -2.66
C PHE A 379 -9.69 16.94 -3.94
N LYS A 380 -9.30 18.22 -3.95
CA LYS A 380 -8.88 18.94 -5.16
C LYS A 380 -9.99 18.84 -6.22
N ASP A 381 -9.69 18.31 -7.41
CA ASP A 381 -10.68 18.09 -8.49
C ASP A 381 -11.27 16.66 -8.48
N ARG A 382 -11.04 15.85 -7.43
CA ARG A 382 -11.48 14.45 -7.34
C ARG A 382 -12.65 14.25 -6.38
N PHE A 383 -13.66 13.47 -6.77
CA PHE A 383 -14.72 13.00 -5.88
C PHE A 383 -14.29 11.72 -5.15
N ILE A 384 -14.09 11.82 -3.85
CA ILE A 384 -13.61 10.73 -3.00
C ILE A 384 -14.79 10.15 -2.20
N TYR A 385 -14.82 8.83 -2.11
CA TYR A 385 -15.74 8.07 -1.28
C TYR A 385 -14.95 7.18 -0.32
N ALA A 386 -15.14 7.35 0.98
CA ALA A 386 -14.54 6.49 2.01
C ALA A 386 -15.56 5.48 2.54
N THR A 387 -15.11 4.27 2.83
CA THR A 387 -15.90 3.15 3.40
C THR A 387 -15.17 2.56 4.59
N GLY A 388 -15.88 2.27 5.69
CA GLY A 388 -15.31 1.73 6.92
C GLY A 388 -16.00 0.45 7.36
N GLY A 389 -15.23 -0.53 7.83
CA GLY A 389 -15.77 -1.85 8.20
C GLY A 389 -15.23 -2.46 9.50
N ASN A 390 -15.85 -3.56 9.91
CA ASN A 390 -15.39 -4.39 11.03
C ASN A 390 -14.19 -5.30 10.69
N ASP A 391 -13.75 -5.30 9.43
CA ASP A 391 -12.44 -5.83 9.02
C ASP A 391 -11.25 -4.97 9.51
N ASN A 392 -11.54 -3.86 10.22
CA ASN A 392 -10.59 -2.88 10.73
C ASN A 392 -9.89 -2.11 9.60
N THR A 393 -10.54 -1.91 8.45
CA THR A 393 -9.97 -1.16 7.33
C THR A 393 -10.86 0.02 6.91
N VAL A 394 -10.24 1.03 6.29
CA VAL A 394 -10.93 2.06 5.50
C VAL A 394 -10.56 1.87 4.04
N GLY A 395 -11.55 1.76 3.16
CA GLY A 395 -11.37 1.83 1.70
C GLY A 395 -11.62 3.24 1.21
N ILE A 396 -10.72 3.80 0.40
CA ILE A 396 -10.79 5.17 -0.12
C ILE A 396 -10.81 5.09 -1.64
N TRP A 397 -11.95 5.42 -2.25
CA TRP A 397 -12.27 5.20 -3.66
C TRP A 397 -12.37 6.53 -4.41
N ASP A 398 -11.76 6.63 -5.58
CA ASP A 398 -11.95 7.76 -6.50
C ASP A 398 -13.12 7.45 -7.44
N LEU A 399 -14.18 8.26 -7.34
CA LEU A 399 -15.39 8.16 -8.15
C LEU A 399 -15.48 9.27 -9.22
N THR A 400 -14.37 9.90 -9.57
CA THR A 400 -14.26 10.96 -10.60
C THR A 400 -14.41 10.38 -12.01
N GLU A 401 -15.62 9.93 -12.33
CA GLU A 401 -16.00 9.49 -13.68
C GLU A 401 -15.97 10.67 -14.65
N VAL A 402 -14.80 10.89 -15.27
CA VAL A 402 -14.65 11.74 -16.46
C VAL A 402 -15.73 11.33 -17.45
N SER A 403 -16.63 12.27 -17.78
CA SER A 403 -17.91 11.94 -18.41
C SER A 403 -17.75 11.40 -19.83
N ALA A 404 -17.57 10.08 -19.92
CA ALA A 404 -17.46 9.32 -21.16
C ALA A 404 -18.84 9.12 -21.84
N THR A 405 -19.60 10.21 -21.96
CA THR A 405 -20.72 10.28 -22.90
C THR A 405 -20.16 10.07 -24.30
N GLN A 406 -20.58 8.99 -24.94
CA GLN A 406 -20.01 8.48 -26.20
C GLN A 406 -19.90 9.58 -27.27
N GLY A 407 -18.67 9.91 -27.65
CA GLY A 407 -18.32 10.74 -28.78
C GLY A 407 -16.97 10.30 -29.31
N GLU A 408 -16.90 9.95 -30.59
CA GLU A 408 -15.64 9.59 -31.24
C GLU A 408 -14.73 10.82 -31.28
N LEU A 409 -13.59 10.76 -30.59
CA LEU A 409 -12.56 11.79 -30.74
C LEU A 409 -12.01 11.69 -32.18
N PRO A 410 -12.11 12.75 -33.00
CA PRO A 410 -11.57 12.71 -34.36
C PRO A 410 -10.04 12.59 -34.29
N PRO A 411 -9.40 11.94 -35.28
CA PRO A 411 -7.95 11.93 -35.37
C PRO A 411 -7.43 13.36 -35.50
N ILE A 412 -6.28 13.65 -34.88
CA ILE A 412 -5.58 14.93 -35.03
C ILE A 412 -4.96 14.96 -36.42
N ASP A 413 -5.70 15.50 -37.39
CA ASP A 413 -5.21 15.73 -38.75
C ASP A 413 -4.32 16.98 -38.83
N ASN A 414 -3.38 16.98 -39.78
CA ASN A 414 -2.33 18.00 -39.89
C ASN A 414 -2.59 18.90 -41.12
N GLY A 415 -3.56 19.81 -41.03
CA GLY A 415 -3.87 20.73 -42.14
C GLY A 415 -4.72 21.97 -41.79
N GLU A 416 -4.08 23.13 -41.88
CA GLU A 416 -4.57 24.49 -42.23
C GLU A 416 -5.88 25.09 -41.65
N ASP A 417 -5.72 26.29 -41.06
CA ASP A 417 -6.59 27.48 -41.00
C ASP A 417 -8.14 27.36 -40.96
N PHE A 418 -8.72 27.67 -39.77
CA PHE A 418 -9.82 28.64 -39.57
C PHE A 418 -10.04 28.91 -38.05
N PRO A 419 -10.87 29.89 -37.59
CA PRO A 419 -10.52 30.65 -36.38
C PRO A 419 -11.39 30.38 -35.14
N SER A 420 -10.71 30.18 -34.01
CA SER A 420 -11.09 30.54 -32.63
C SER A 420 -12.60 30.60 -32.27
N LEU A 421 -13.09 29.57 -31.57
CA LEU A 421 -14.03 29.75 -30.46
C LEU A 421 -13.42 29.18 -29.17
N PRO A 422 -13.77 29.72 -27.98
CA PRO A 422 -13.22 29.26 -26.72
C PRO A 422 -13.96 28.01 -26.23
N TYR A 423 -13.22 26.91 -26.00
CA TYR A 423 -13.72 25.77 -25.24
C TYR A 423 -12.72 25.39 -24.15
N SER A 424 -13.23 25.25 -22.93
CA SER A 424 -12.42 24.93 -21.75
C SER A 424 -11.87 23.51 -21.87
N ILE A 425 -10.55 23.37 -21.96
CA ILE A 425 -9.89 22.07 -21.97
C ILE A 425 -10.00 21.45 -20.57
N PRO A 426 -10.48 20.19 -20.42
CA PRO A 426 -10.45 19.49 -19.14
C PRO A 426 -9.02 19.36 -18.63
N VAL A 427 -8.76 19.82 -17.40
CA VAL A 427 -7.47 19.64 -16.74
C VAL A 427 -7.40 18.19 -16.24
N LEU A 428 -6.92 17.29 -17.11
CA LEU A 428 -6.69 15.89 -16.76
C LEU A 428 -5.75 15.80 -15.55
N THR A 429 -6.30 15.29 -14.45
CA THR A 429 -5.64 15.02 -13.16
C THR A 429 -4.71 13.82 -13.29
N ALA A 430 -3.44 14.11 -13.56
CA ALA A 430 -2.42 13.11 -13.88
C ALA A 430 -1.92 12.15 -12.76
N PRO A 431 -2.28 12.21 -11.45
CA PRO A 431 -1.83 11.21 -10.48
C PRO A 431 -2.40 9.81 -10.78
N ASP A 432 -3.72 9.66 -10.74
CA ASP A 432 -4.36 8.36 -10.62
C ASP A 432 -4.38 7.58 -11.94
N GLU A 433 -4.32 8.27 -13.07
CA GLU A 433 -4.13 7.63 -14.39
C GLU A 433 -2.84 6.82 -14.45
N MET A 434 -1.75 7.27 -13.80
CA MET A 434 -0.48 6.56 -13.76
C MET A 434 -0.58 5.28 -12.91
N VAL A 435 -1.29 5.32 -11.77
CA VAL A 435 -1.50 4.15 -10.90
C VAL A 435 -2.45 3.14 -11.56
N ASN A 436 -3.53 3.60 -12.19
CA ASN A 436 -4.44 2.76 -12.98
C ASN A 436 -3.74 2.12 -14.19
N SER A 437 -2.78 2.82 -14.81
CA SER A 437 -1.92 2.26 -15.88
C SER A 437 -0.91 1.25 -15.34
N LEU A 438 -0.34 1.49 -14.15
CA LEU A 438 0.57 0.57 -13.47
C LEU A 438 -0.11 -0.74 -13.09
N ALA A 439 -1.36 -0.72 -12.63
CA ALA A 439 -2.11 -1.96 -12.38
C ALA A 439 -2.33 -2.78 -13.64
N LYS A 440 -2.74 -2.13 -14.74
CA LYS A 440 -2.90 -2.77 -16.05
C LYS A 440 -1.57 -3.32 -16.57
N PHE A 441 -0.45 -2.71 -16.23
CA PHE A 441 0.90 -3.17 -16.61
C PHE A 441 1.42 -4.33 -15.73
N VAL A 442 1.12 -4.32 -14.43
CA VAL A 442 1.45 -5.40 -13.47
C VAL A 442 0.63 -6.67 -13.75
N ALA A 443 -0.61 -6.52 -14.27
CA ALA A 443 -1.46 -7.65 -14.66
C ALA A 443 -0.86 -8.56 -15.75
N PHE A 444 -0.06 -8.01 -16.68
CA PHE A 444 0.67 -8.81 -17.66
C PHE A 444 1.81 -9.57 -16.98
N LYS A 445 1.79 -10.90 -17.10
CA LYS A 445 2.74 -11.80 -16.42
C LYS A 445 4.05 -11.90 -17.21
N THR A 446 4.78 -10.79 -17.26
CA THR A 446 5.97 -10.56 -18.09
C THR A 446 7.23 -11.31 -17.61
N VAL A 447 7.14 -12.62 -17.37
CA VAL A 447 8.24 -13.43 -16.80
C VAL A 447 9.15 -13.97 -17.92
N SER A 448 10.24 -13.25 -18.22
CA SER A 448 11.23 -13.61 -19.26
C SER A 448 11.81 -15.02 -19.07
N ALA A 449 12.20 -15.35 -17.84
CA ALA A 449 12.87 -16.61 -17.48
C ALA A 449 12.01 -17.89 -17.65
N SER A 450 10.79 -17.82 -18.20
CA SER A 450 9.98 -18.99 -18.53
C SER A 450 9.23 -18.84 -19.86
N PRO A 451 9.58 -19.61 -20.91
CA PRO A 451 8.94 -19.54 -22.23
C PRO A 451 7.41 -19.69 -22.24
N LYS A 452 6.81 -20.25 -21.18
CA LYS A 452 5.35 -20.30 -20.97
C LYS A 452 4.69 -18.93 -20.99
N PHE A 453 5.41 -17.89 -20.56
CA PHE A 453 4.90 -16.52 -20.46
C PHE A 453 5.29 -15.63 -21.65
N ALA A 454 5.97 -16.14 -22.69
CA ALA A 454 6.36 -15.35 -23.85
C ALA A 454 5.19 -14.61 -24.53
N GLY A 455 3.98 -15.18 -24.51
CA GLY A 455 2.76 -14.52 -24.97
C GLY A 455 2.29 -13.36 -24.08
N GLU A 456 2.50 -13.45 -22.76
CA GLU A 456 2.24 -12.38 -21.79
C GLU A 456 3.30 -11.28 -21.89
N CYS A 457 4.58 -11.64 -22.06
CA CYS A 457 5.67 -10.69 -22.29
C CYS A 457 5.45 -9.84 -23.56
N ASN A 458 5.04 -10.47 -24.66
CA ASN A 458 4.69 -9.78 -25.90
C ASN A 458 3.42 -8.91 -25.77
N GLN A 459 2.41 -9.36 -25.00
CA GLN A 459 1.25 -8.51 -24.68
C GLN A 459 1.63 -7.30 -23.82
N GLY A 460 2.53 -7.46 -22.85
CA GLY A 460 3.09 -6.39 -22.03
C GLY A 460 3.83 -5.35 -22.87
N ALA A 461 4.71 -5.77 -23.78
CA ALA A 461 5.37 -4.88 -24.75
C ALA A 461 4.38 -4.16 -25.66
N ALA A 462 3.36 -4.87 -26.15
CA ALA A 462 2.32 -4.30 -27.01
C ALA A 462 1.37 -3.36 -26.25
N PHE A 463 1.15 -3.56 -24.95
CA PHE A 463 0.48 -2.62 -24.06
C PHE A 463 1.33 -1.38 -23.84
N LEU A 464 2.58 -1.53 -23.40
CA LEU A 464 3.51 -0.43 -23.15
C LEU A 464 3.71 0.44 -24.39
N ARG A 465 3.89 -0.18 -25.57
CA ARG A 465 3.92 0.56 -26.85
C ARG A 465 2.66 1.37 -27.10
N ARG A 466 1.46 0.81 -26.88
CA ARG A 466 0.19 1.54 -27.06
C ARG A 466 0.06 2.68 -26.07
N HIS A 467 0.49 2.48 -24.82
CA HIS A 467 0.47 3.50 -23.78
C HIS A 467 1.41 4.67 -24.12
N CYS A 468 2.62 4.38 -24.60
CA CYS A 468 3.55 5.40 -25.08
C CYS A 468 2.99 6.19 -26.28
N ILE A 469 2.26 5.57 -27.21
CA ILE A 469 1.57 6.27 -28.31
C ILE A 469 0.48 7.19 -27.76
N TYR A 470 -0.35 6.69 -26.83
CA TYR A 470 -1.40 7.46 -26.17
C TYR A 470 -0.86 8.69 -25.42
N LEU A 471 0.30 8.55 -24.76
CA LEU A 471 1.03 9.65 -24.12
C LEU A 471 1.71 10.62 -25.11
N GLY A 472 1.68 10.34 -26.42
CA GLY A 472 2.19 11.22 -27.49
C GLY A 472 3.60 10.90 -28.02
N ALA A 473 4.18 9.74 -27.67
CA ALA A 473 5.49 9.33 -28.16
C ALA A 473 5.44 8.63 -29.53
N GLN A 474 6.49 8.81 -30.33
CA GLN A 474 6.73 8.03 -31.55
C GLN A 474 7.37 6.69 -31.17
N THR A 475 6.76 5.55 -31.54
CA THR A 475 7.16 4.23 -31.02
C THR A 475 7.39 3.15 -32.07
N LYS A 476 8.32 2.23 -31.77
CA LYS A 476 8.62 1.03 -32.55
C LYS A 476 8.99 -0.12 -31.59
N LEU A 477 8.60 -1.35 -31.92
CA LEU A 477 9.18 -2.55 -31.29
C LEU A 477 10.42 -2.95 -32.07
N LEU A 478 11.54 -3.20 -31.38
CA LEU A 478 12.78 -3.70 -31.97
C LEU A 478 12.91 -5.19 -31.60
N PRO A 479 12.78 -6.13 -32.56
CA PRO A 479 12.93 -7.55 -32.27
C PRO A 479 14.38 -7.87 -31.95
N THR A 480 14.60 -8.70 -30.92
CA THR A 480 15.91 -9.05 -30.36
C THR A 480 16.43 -10.42 -30.80
N GLY A 481 15.52 -11.29 -31.27
CA GLY A 481 15.80 -12.69 -31.59
C GLY A 481 14.51 -13.45 -31.90
N GLN A 482 14.59 -14.77 -32.01
CA GLN A 482 13.44 -15.63 -32.29
C GLN A 482 12.71 -16.10 -31.02
N ASP A 483 13.45 -16.28 -29.92
CA ASP A 483 12.94 -16.76 -28.62
C ASP A 483 13.11 -15.73 -27.49
N THR A 484 13.29 -14.44 -27.85
CA THR A 484 13.53 -13.32 -26.92
C THR A 484 12.52 -12.18 -27.11
N ASN A 485 12.37 -11.37 -26.08
CA ASN A 485 11.35 -10.34 -25.98
C ASN A 485 11.79 -8.99 -26.62
N PRO A 486 10.89 -8.28 -27.32
CA PRO A 486 11.25 -7.10 -28.13
C PRO A 486 11.42 -5.83 -27.30
N ILE A 487 12.45 -5.05 -27.59
CA ILE A 487 12.68 -3.74 -26.94
C ILE A 487 11.62 -2.74 -27.41
N VAL A 488 10.97 -2.06 -26.46
CA VAL A 488 10.09 -0.92 -26.75
C VAL A 488 10.95 0.33 -26.89
N HIS A 489 11.13 0.81 -28.13
CA HIS A 489 11.71 2.11 -28.42
C HIS A 489 10.60 3.17 -28.49
N ALA A 490 10.67 4.21 -27.66
CA ALA A 490 9.77 5.37 -27.72
C ALA A 490 10.55 6.68 -27.75
N ARG A 491 10.07 7.70 -28.47
CA ARG A 491 10.70 9.03 -28.55
C ARG A 491 9.65 10.13 -28.36
N PHE A 492 9.89 10.99 -27.38
CA PHE A 492 9.23 12.29 -27.26
C PHE A 492 10.15 13.34 -27.91
N ASN A 493 9.65 14.02 -28.93
CA ASN A 493 10.40 15.09 -29.60
C ASN A 493 10.19 16.42 -28.86
N ALA A 494 11.22 17.29 -28.85
CA ALA A 494 11.14 18.61 -28.22
C ALA A 494 9.93 19.42 -28.70
N THR A 495 9.07 19.85 -27.78
CA THR A 495 7.83 20.61 -28.05
C THR A 495 7.94 22.11 -27.72
N SER A 496 9.00 22.51 -27.02
CA SER A 496 9.36 23.91 -26.77
C SER A 496 9.65 24.68 -28.08
N PRO A 497 9.35 26.00 -28.14
CA PRO A 497 9.86 26.86 -29.21
C PRO A 497 11.38 27.09 -29.08
N GLU A 498 11.90 27.12 -27.86
CA GLU A 498 13.33 27.09 -27.56
C GLU A 498 13.78 25.64 -27.50
N LYS A 499 14.17 25.09 -28.65
CA LYS A 499 14.71 23.72 -28.75
C LYS A 499 16.22 23.71 -28.53
N LEU A 500 16.71 22.62 -27.96
CA LEU A 500 18.13 22.34 -27.75
C LEU A 500 18.46 21.05 -28.50
N GLU A 501 19.59 21.05 -29.22
CA GLU A 501 20.12 19.86 -29.90
C GLU A 501 20.78 18.94 -28.87
N LYS A 502 19.94 18.33 -28.03
CA LYS A 502 20.29 17.41 -26.95
C LYS A 502 19.29 16.26 -26.90
N THR A 503 19.77 15.06 -26.59
CA THR A 503 18.93 13.88 -26.36
C THR A 503 19.23 13.24 -25.00
N ILE A 504 18.18 13.02 -24.21
CA ILE A 504 18.26 12.20 -22.99
C ILE A 504 17.74 10.79 -23.33
N LEU A 505 18.51 9.76 -23.02
CA LEU A 505 18.11 8.36 -23.11
C LEU A 505 17.67 7.87 -21.73
N PHE A 506 16.44 7.38 -21.60
CA PHE A 506 15.96 6.61 -20.45
C PHE A 506 16.03 5.10 -20.74
N TYR A 507 16.53 4.32 -19.79
CA TYR A 507 16.54 2.85 -19.82
C TYR A 507 15.81 2.23 -18.63
N GLY A 508 15.16 1.09 -18.88
CA GLY A 508 14.55 0.19 -17.88
C GLY A 508 14.12 -1.13 -18.53
N HIS A 509 13.42 -1.98 -17.78
CA HIS A 509 12.89 -3.25 -18.29
C HIS A 509 11.45 -3.53 -17.84
N TYR A 510 10.69 -4.24 -18.67
CA TYR A 510 9.30 -4.61 -18.38
C TYR A 510 9.13 -6.07 -17.95
N ASP A 511 10.17 -6.89 -18.07
CA ASP A 511 10.18 -8.26 -17.54
C ASP A 511 10.48 -8.30 -16.04
N VAL A 512 10.04 -9.38 -15.39
CA VAL A 512 9.97 -9.50 -13.92
C VAL A 512 10.26 -10.93 -13.45
N VAL A 513 10.89 -11.11 -12.27
CA VAL A 513 11.03 -12.44 -11.62
C VAL A 513 9.67 -13.12 -11.44
N GLY A 514 9.59 -14.40 -11.81
CA GLY A 514 8.37 -15.21 -11.63
C GLY A 514 7.86 -15.25 -10.19
N ALA A 515 6.56 -15.04 -10.03
CA ALA A 515 5.85 -15.13 -8.74
C ALA A 515 4.68 -16.13 -8.80
N ASP A 516 4.61 -17.03 -7.82
CA ASP A 516 3.46 -17.91 -7.59
C ASP A 516 2.43 -17.21 -6.68
N ALA A 517 1.15 -17.25 -7.05
CA ALA A 517 0.03 -16.70 -6.27
C ALA A 517 -0.37 -17.61 -5.07
N ASN A 518 0.62 -18.02 -4.27
CA ASN A 518 0.41 -18.84 -3.08
C ASN A 518 0.26 -17.94 -1.83
N GLU A 519 -0.93 -17.91 -1.26
CA GLU A 519 -1.32 -17.13 -0.06
C GLU A 519 -0.41 -17.36 1.16
N ALA A 520 0.27 -18.52 1.25
CA ALA A 520 1.24 -18.79 2.31
C ALA A 520 2.56 -18.00 2.17
N LYS A 521 2.70 -17.18 1.11
CA LYS A 521 3.90 -16.39 0.78
C LYS A 521 3.57 -14.94 0.41
N TRP A 522 2.56 -14.74 -0.43
CA TRP A 522 2.04 -13.42 -0.81
C TRP A 522 0.72 -13.13 -0.08
N LYS A 523 0.54 -11.90 0.40
CA LYS A 523 -0.72 -11.41 1.01
C LYS A 523 -1.83 -11.11 0.00
N THR A 524 -1.46 -10.91 -1.27
CA THR A 524 -2.33 -10.50 -2.39
C THR A 524 -1.88 -11.25 -3.65
N ASP A 525 -2.68 -11.34 -4.72
CA ASP A 525 -2.17 -11.90 -5.98
C ASP A 525 -1.01 -11.02 -6.49
N PRO A 526 0.19 -11.58 -6.76
CA PRO A 526 1.33 -10.81 -7.24
C PRO A 526 1.07 -10.03 -8.55
N TYR A 527 0.09 -10.42 -9.35
CA TYR A 527 -0.26 -9.75 -10.61
C TYR A 527 -1.55 -8.93 -10.51
N GLN A 528 -2.14 -8.78 -9.32
CA GLN A 528 -3.24 -7.84 -9.07
C GLN A 528 -2.74 -6.70 -8.18
N LEU A 529 -2.45 -5.54 -8.80
CA LEU A 529 -1.95 -4.39 -8.06
C LEU A 529 -2.94 -3.97 -6.97
N THR A 530 -2.52 -4.09 -5.71
CA THR A 530 -3.35 -3.85 -4.54
C THR A 530 -2.72 -2.74 -3.71
N SER A 531 -3.45 -1.63 -3.46
CA SER A 531 -2.92 -0.58 -2.59
C SER A 531 -3.37 -0.74 -1.15
N MET A 532 -2.38 -0.75 -0.25
CA MET A 532 -2.57 -0.85 1.20
C MET A 532 -1.55 0.06 1.92
N ASP A 533 -2.01 0.84 2.89
CA ASP A 533 -1.19 1.64 3.82
C ASP A 533 -0.17 2.60 3.14
N GLY A 534 -0.57 3.24 2.04
CA GLY A 534 0.32 4.13 1.27
C GLY A 534 1.33 3.41 0.38
N PHE A 535 1.25 2.09 0.25
CA PHE A 535 2.03 1.28 -0.70
C PHE A 535 1.15 0.70 -1.81
N LEU A 536 1.77 0.41 -2.96
CA LEU A 536 1.23 -0.37 -4.07
C LEU A 536 1.93 -1.73 -4.05
N TYR A 537 1.20 -2.83 -3.85
CA TYR A 537 1.76 -4.19 -3.83
C TYR A 537 1.53 -4.90 -5.17
N GLY A 538 2.57 -5.54 -5.70
CA GLY A 538 2.54 -6.30 -6.96
C GLY A 538 3.95 -6.62 -7.49
N ARG A 539 4.10 -7.68 -8.29
CA ARG A 539 5.37 -8.06 -8.90
C ARG A 539 5.75 -7.08 -10.03
N GLY A 540 6.95 -6.54 -9.90
CA GLY A 540 7.55 -5.53 -10.76
C GLY A 540 6.96 -4.13 -10.60
N VAL A 541 6.29 -3.85 -9.48
CA VAL A 541 5.81 -2.51 -9.14
C VAL A 541 6.97 -1.57 -8.84
N SER A 542 8.02 -2.06 -8.19
CA SER A 542 9.29 -1.36 -7.99
C SER A 542 10.31 -1.79 -9.05
N ASP A 543 10.28 -3.07 -9.48
CA ASP A 543 11.29 -3.69 -10.36
C ASP A 543 10.71 -4.19 -11.73
N ASN A 544 10.52 -3.36 -12.76
CA ASN A 544 10.86 -1.95 -12.90
C ASN A 544 9.69 -1.11 -13.49
N LYS A 545 8.46 -1.65 -13.48
CA LYS A 545 7.29 -1.07 -14.19
C LYS A 545 6.84 0.27 -13.64
N GLY A 546 6.95 0.49 -12.32
CA GLY A 546 6.64 1.77 -11.66
C GLY A 546 7.57 2.91 -12.11
N PRO A 547 8.90 2.78 -11.92
CA PRO A 547 9.90 3.75 -12.40
C PRO A 547 9.77 4.11 -13.89
N ILE A 548 9.52 3.12 -14.75
CA ILE A 548 9.24 3.33 -16.19
C ILE A 548 8.05 4.27 -16.41
N LEU A 549 6.91 4.02 -15.74
CA LEU A 549 5.74 4.86 -15.91
C LEU A 549 5.97 6.27 -15.32
N ALA A 550 6.66 6.39 -14.19
CA ALA A 550 7.02 7.69 -13.62
C ALA A 550 7.83 8.56 -14.61
N ALA A 551 8.80 7.97 -15.33
CA ALA A 551 9.57 8.66 -16.35
C ALA A 551 8.72 8.98 -17.60
N LEU A 552 7.91 8.04 -18.09
CA LEU A 552 7.04 8.25 -19.26
C LEU A 552 6.00 9.37 -19.03
N TYR A 553 5.34 9.38 -17.87
CA TYR A 553 4.38 10.43 -17.51
C TYR A 553 5.06 11.80 -17.34
N ALA A 554 6.28 11.86 -16.81
CA ALA A 554 7.04 13.10 -16.72
C ALA A 554 7.39 13.71 -18.09
N ALA A 555 7.83 12.88 -19.05
CA ALA A 555 8.10 13.32 -20.41
C ALA A 555 6.82 13.76 -21.13
N ALA A 556 5.73 13.00 -20.98
CA ALA A 556 4.43 13.32 -21.56
C ALA A 556 3.83 14.63 -21.02
N GLU A 557 3.98 14.91 -19.72
CA GLU A 557 3.52 16.16 -19.11
C GLU A 557 4.23 17.38 -19.71
N LEU A 558 5.57 17.33 -19.82
CA LEU A 558 6.37 18.39 -20.44
C LEU A 558 6.06 18.55 -21.93
N ALA A 559 5.87 17.43 -22.65
CA ALA A 559 5.48 17.44 -24.05
C ALA A 559 4.14 18.15 -24.24
N ARG A 560 3.10 17.75 -23.49
CA ARG A 560 1.75 18.34 -23.50
C ARG A 560 1.74 19.82 -23.11
N GLN A 561 2.55 20.22 -22.13
CA GLN A 561 2.71 21.62 -21.72
C GLN A 561 3.52 22.49 -22.70
N LYS A 562 4.05 21.91 -23.79
CA LYS A 562 4.96 22.59 -24.75
C LYS A 562 6.25 23.13 -24.09
N LYS A 563 6.74 22.42 -23.06
CA LYS A 563 7.93 22.78 -22.26
C LYS A 563 9.12 21.85 -22.50
N LEU A 564 8.97 20.75 -23.21
CA LEU A 564 10.07 19.81 -23.45
C LEU A 564 11.10 20.42 -24.41
N ARG A 565 12.32 20.69 -23.92
CA ARG A 565 13.37 21.45 -24.63
C ARG A 565 14.33 20.56 -25.44
N CYS A 566 14.57 19.34 -24.99
CA CYS A 566 15.37 18.31 -25.64
C CYS A 566 14.47 17.20 -26.22
N ASP A 567 15.06 16.27 -26.95
CA ASP A 567 14.40 14.98 -27.24
C ASP A 567 14.62 14.01 -26.06
N VAL A 568 13.62 13.18 -25.76
CA VAL A 568 13.72 12.11 -24.75
C VAL A 568 13.39 10.78 -25.41
N VAL A 569 14.39 9.90 -25.47
CA VAL A 569 14.28 8.54 -26.01
C VAL A 569 14.18 7.56 -24.85
N PHE A 570 13.35 6.53 -24.99
CA PHE A 570 13.19 5.43 -24.05
C PHE A 570 13.57 4.13 -24.77
N LEU A 571 14.46 3.34 -24.17
CA LEU A 571 14.74 1.96 -24.55
C LEU A 571 14.36 1.05 -23.38
N ILE A 572 13.26 0.32 -23.53
CA ILE A 572 12.71 -0.51 -22.46
C ILE A 572 12.74 -1.97 -22.91
N GLU A 573 13.57 -2.79 -22.29
CA GLU A 573 13.76 -4.20 -22.67
C GLU A 573 12.85 -5.17 -21.91
N GLY A 574 12.92 -6.46 -22.26
CA GLY A 574 12.10 -7.52 -21.66
C GLY A 574 12.90 -8.80 -21.39
N GLU A 575 14.20 -8.68 -21.15
CA GLU A 575 15.12 -9.81 -20.89
C GLU A 575 16.11 -9.53 -19.73
N GLU A 576 15.98 -8.46 -18.95
CA GLU A 576 16.99 -8.06 -17.95
C GLU A 576 17.17 -9.17 -16.89
N GLU A 577 16.05 -9.66 -16.38
CA GLU A 577 15.93 -10.77 -15.41
C GLU A 577 16.42 -12.12 -15.99
N SER A 578 16.68 -12.16 -17.31
CA SER A 578 17.21 -13.29 -18.06
C SER A 578 18.58 -12.99 -18.73
N GLY A 579 19.24 -11.88 -18.37
CA GLY A 579 20.59 -11.51 -18.83
C GLY A 579 20.67 -10.64 -20.08
N SER A 580 19.66 -9.81 -20.36
CA SER A 580 19.57 -8.84 -21.48
C SER A 580 19.87 -9.45 -22.86
N GLN A 581 19.34 -10.65 -23.10
CA GLN A 581 19.66 -11.45 -24.29
C GLN A 581 19.23 -10.73 -25.58
N GLY A 582 20.18 -10.56 -26.50
CA GLY A 582 19.99 -9.84 -27.77
C GLY A 582 20.00 -8.30 -27.66
N PHE A 583 19.95 -7.71 -26.46
CA PHE A 583 19.90 -6.24 -26.30
C PHE A 583 21.10 -5.54 -26.94
N HIS A 584 22.31 -5.99 -26.59
CA HIS A 584 23.57 -5.38 -27.04
C HIS A 584 23.72 -5.38 -28.57
N GLN A 585 23.19 -6.41 -29.25
CA GLN A 585 23.18 -6.49 -30.72
C GLN A 585 22.12 -5.56 -31.31
N THR A 586 20.89 -5.62 -30.78
CA THR A 586 19.74 -4.88 -31.30
C THR A 586 19.95 -3.37 -31.24
N VAL A 587 20.57 -2.87 -30.16
CA VAL A 587 20.93 -1.45 -30.00
C VAL A 587 21.99 -1.00 -31.01
N ARG A 588 22.98 -1.85 -31.33
CA ARG A 588 23.99 -1.55 -32.37
C ARG A 588 23.37 -1.47 -33.76
N GLU A 589 22.52 -2.44 -34.10
CA GLU A 589 21.81 -2.47 -35.39
C GLU A 589 20.87 -1.26 -35.56
N HIS A 590 20.21 -0.84 -34.49
CA HIS A 590 19.26 0.28 -34.51
C HIS A 590 19.84 1.63 -34.06
N LYS A 591 21.17 1.74 -33.87
CA LYS A 591 21.85 2.95 -33.37
C LYS A 591 21.55 4.20 -34.20
N SER A 592 21.41 4.04 -35.52
CA SER A 592 21.03 5.11 -36.46
C SER A 592 19.58 5.58 -36.31
N GLN A 593 18.68 4.74 -35.77
CA GLN A 593 17.29 5.09 -35.49
C GLN A 593 17.12 5.72 -34.10
N ILE A 594 17.94 5.29 -33.12
CA ILE A 594 18.00 5.89 -31.78
C ILE A 594 18.56 7.33 -31.89
N GLY A 595 19.64 7.50 -32.66
CA GLY A 595 20.29 8.78 -32.90
C GLY A 595 21.38 9.12 -31.87
N PRO A 596 21.88 10.37 -31.84
CA PRO A 596 22.82 10.81 -30.82
C PRO A 596 22.14 10.87 -29.44
N VAL A 597 22.91 10.57 -28.40
CA VAL A 597 22.52 10.59 -26.99
C VAL A 597 23.58 11.39 -26.24
N ASP A 598 23.17 12.34 -25.40
CA ASP A 598 24.06 13.16 -24.59
C ASP A 598 24.13 12.69 -23.13
N TYR A 599 23.02 12.13 -22.63
CA TYR A 599 22.85 11.76 -21.22
C TYR A 599 22.06 10.45 -21.12
N ILE A 600 22.49 9.54 -20.25
CA ILE A 600 21.82 8.25 -20.00
C ILE A 600 21.25 8.26 -18.58
N LEU A 601 19.92 8.20 -18.45
CA LEU A 601 19.23 8.06 -17.18
C LEU A 601 18.63 6.66 -17.08
N LEU A 602 18.68 6.09 -15.89
CA LEU A 602 18.02 4.84 -15.57
C LEU A 602 17.61 4.85 -14.09
N ALA A 603 16.68 3.98 -13.75
CA ALA A 603 16.02 4.02 -12.44
C ALA A 603 15.66 2.61 -11.98
N ASN A 604 16.66 1.74 -11.91
CA ASN A 604 16.55 0.47 -11.21
C ASN A 604 17.62 0.41 -10.12
N SER A 605 17.21 0.77 -8.90
CA SER A 605 18.02 0.83 -7.68
C SER A 605 17.16 1.24 -6.49
N TYR A 606 17.68 1.02 -5.28
CA TYR A 606 16.92 1.13 -4.04
C TYR A 606 17.62 2.05 -3.02
N TRP A 607 16.84 2.71 -2.18
CA TRP A 607 17.38 3.50 -1.08
C TRP A 607 18.07 2.60 -0.05
N LEU A 608 19.06 3.15 0.65
CA LEU A 608 19.81 2.41 1.68
C LEU A 608 18.99 2.19 2.97
N ASP A 609 17.97 3.01 3.20
CA ASP A 609 16.94 2.87 4.23
C ASP A 609 15.58 3.40 3.70
N ASP A 610 14.52 3.35 4.51
CA ASP A 610 13.16 3.77 4.12
C ASP A 610 12.90 5.29 4.28
N TYR A 611 13.93 6.12 4.46
CA TYR A 611 13.77 7.52 4.90
C TYR A 611 14.66 8.55 4.18
N ASN A 612 15.88 8.16 3.80
CA ASN A 612 16.89 9.08 3.27
C ASN A 612 17.06 8.83 1.77
N PRO A 613 16.70 9.80 0.88
CA PRO A 613 16.83 9.62 -0.55
C PRO A 613 18.28 9.38 -0.95
N CYS A 614 18.48 8.56 -1.99
CA CYS A 614 19.78 8.11 -2.44
C CYS A 614 20.01 8.43 -3.92
N LEU A 615 21.27 8.50 -4.34
CA LEU A 615 21.71 8.50 -5.73
C LEU A 615 22.80 7.44 -5.91
N THR A 616 22.58 6.51 -6.84
CA THR A 616 23.50 5.39 -7.06
C THR A 616 24.49 5.76 -8.16
N TYR A 617 25.77 5.97 -7.78
CA TYR A 617 26.84 6.38 -8.69
C TYR A 617 27.79 5.25 -9.09
N GLY A 618 27.58 4.02 -8.60
CA GLY A 618 28.35 2.88 -9.06
C GLY A 618 27.75 1.53 -8.67
N GLN A 619 28.02 0.52 -9.48
CA GLN A 619 27.60 -0.86 -9.28
C GLN A 619 28.77 -1.81 -9.55
N ARG A 620 28.75 -3.00 -8.94
CA ARG A 620 29.75 -4.03 -9.20
C ARG A 620 29.44 -4.76 -10.50
N GLY A 621 30.47 -5.31 -11.14
CA GLY A 621 30.28 -6.28 -12.21
C GLY A 621 30.07 -7.68 -11.65
N VAL A 622 29.81 -8.65 -12.51
CA VAL A 622 29.81 -10.07 -12.12
C VAL A 622 30.23 -10.97 -13.27
N VAL A 623 31.07 -11.97 -12.96
CA VAL A 623 31.27 -13.15 -13.81
C VAL A 623 30.67 -14.34 -13.09
N HIS A 624 29.75 -15.05 -13.74
CA HIS A 624 29.22 -16.34 -13.29
C HIS A 624 29.90 -17.46 -14.09
N ALA A 625 30.32 -18.52 -13.39
CA ALA A 625 31.03 -19.64 -13.99
C ALA A 625 30.67 -20.98 -13.32
N ASN A 626 30.63 -22.05 -14.10
CA ASN A 626 30.67 -23.43 -13.61
C ASN A 626 32.05 -24.02 -13.86
N LEU A 627 32.61 -24.69 -12.86
CA LEU A 627 33.79 -25.54 -13.00
C LEU A 627 33.31 -27.00 -12.96
N VAL A 628 33.57 -27.75 -14.02
CA VAL A 628 33.10 -29.14 -14.19
C VAL A 628 34.31 -30.04 -14.33
N VAL A 629 34.46 -31.02 -13.44
CA VAL A 629 35.46 -32.09 -13.58
C VAL A 629 34.74 -33.41 -13.90
N THR A 630 35.22 -34.14 -14.89
CA THR A 630 34.64 -35.39 -15.39
C THR A 630 35.69 -36.47 -15.60
N SER A 631 35.40 -37.68 -15.12
CA SER A 631 36.20 -38.87 -15.41
C SER A 631 35.69 -39.61 -16.64
N ASP A 632 36.54 -40.42 -17.26
CA ASP A 632 36.12 -41.45 -18.20
C ASP A 632 35.52 -42.68 -17.51
N HIS A 633 35.86 -42.90 -16.22
CA HIS A 633 35.29 -43.98 -15.42
C HIS A 633 33.80 -43.74 -15.10
N PRO A 634 32.96 -44.80 -15.00
CA PRO A 634 31.62 -44.71 -14.45
C PRO A 634 31.67 -44.39 -12.93
N ASP A 635 30.52 -44.24 -12.28
CA ASP A 635 30.49 -44.14 -10.81
C ASP A 635 31.08 -45.41 -10.17
N LEU A 636 32.11 -45.27 -9.34
CA LEU A 636 32.86 -46.37 -8.71
C LEU A 636 32.53 -46.53 -7.22
N HIS A 637 32.89 -47.65 -6.60
CA HIS A 637 32.63 -47.90 -5.18
C HIS A 637 33.86 -47.53 -4.34
N SER A 638 33.78 -46.46 -3.54
CA SER A 638 34.97 -45.87 -2.87
C SER A 638 35.67 -46.81 -1.89
N GLY A 639 34.99 -47.82 -1.35
CA GLY A 639 35.59 -48.88 -0.51
C GLY A 639 36.25 -50.03 -1.28
N ILE A 640 36.24 -50.03 -2.61
CA ILE A 640 36.85 -51.05 -3.48
C ILE A 640 37.86 -50.37 -4.41
N ASP A 641 37.43 -49.31 -5.08
CA ASP A 641 38.19 -48.63 -6.15
C ASP A 641 38.99 -47.41 -5.64
N GLY A 642 38.62 -46.88 -4.46
CA GLY A 642 39.29 -45.74 -3.83
C GLY A 642 40.74 -46.04 -3.49
N SER A 643 41.66 -45.38 -4.19
CA SER A 643 43.10 -45.61 -4.08
C SER A 643 43.90 -44.37 -4.44
N ALA A 644 45.17 -44.31 -4.01
CA ALA A 644 46.07 -43.21 -4.35
C ALA A 644 46.54 -43.20 -5.83
N LEU A 645 46.01 -44.10 -6.66
CA LEU A 645 46.26 -44.20 -8.11
C LEU A 645 45.01 -43.84 -8.94
N LEU A 646 43.92 -43.45 -8.28
CA LEU A 646 42.69 -43.02 -8.91
C LEU A 646 42.50 -41.52 -8.72
N ASP A 647 42.22 -40.82 -9.81
CA ASP A 647 41.89 -39.41 -9.80
C ASP A 647 40.37 -39.25 -9.65
N GLU A 648 39.94 -38.71 -8.51
CA GLU A 648 38.52 -38.58 -8.18
C GLU A 648 38.01 -37.17 -8.53
N PRO A 649 37.01 -37.01 -9.42
CA PRO A 649 36.56 -35.68 -9.87
C PRO A 649 36.20 -34.69 -8.75
N LEU A 650 35.68 -35.19 -7.62
CA LEU A 650 35.37 -34.36 -6.45
C LEU A 650 36.62 -33.95 -5.65
N LYS A 651 37.63 -34.82 -5.54
CA LYS A 651 38.93 -34.54 -4.91
C LYS A 651 39.63 -33.44 -5.69
N ASP A 652 39.75 -33.62 -7.00
CA ASP A 652 40.46 -32.72 -7.90
C ASP A 652 39.77 -31.34 -7.94
N LEU A 653 38.43 -31.31 -8.06
CA LEU A 653 37.63 -30.08 -7.94
C LEU A 653 37.79 -29.41 -6.57
N THR A 654 37.88 -30.17 -5.47
CA THR A 654 38.06 -29.60 -4.13
C THR A 654 39.45 -28.98 -3.97
N MET A 655 40.49 -29.61 -4.51
CA MET A 655 41.85 -29.06 -4.54
C MET A 655 41.91 -27.78 -5.39
N LEU A 656 41.30 -27.81 -6.57
CA LEU A 656 41.20 -26.67 -7.50
C LEU A 656 40.43 -25.47 -6.92
N LEU A 657 39.30 -25.69 -6.25
CA LEU A 657 38.59 -24.62 -5.54
C LEU A 657 39.43 -24.04 -4.38
N GLY A 658 40.31 -24.84 -3.79
CA GLY A 658 41.27 -24.42 -2.77
C GLY A 658 42.38 -23.48 -3.29
N THR A 659 42.70 -23.48 -4.59
CA THR A 659 43.70 -22.56 -5.16
C THR A 659 43.13 -21.16 -5.36
N LEU A 660 41.85 -21.04 -5.74
CA LEU A 660 41.19 -19.77 -6.08
C LEU A 660 41.10 -18.77 -4.92
N VAL A 661 41.02 -19.25 -3.66
CA VAL A 661 40.67 -18.42 -2.49
C VAL A 661 41.77 -18.46 -1.43
N GLY A 662 42.46 -17.34 -1.25
CA GLY A 662 43.48 -17.13 -0.24
C GLY A 662 42.94 -16.69 1.13
N PRO A 663 43.85 -16.42 2.09
CA PRO A 663 43.49 -16.01 3.44
C PRO A 663 42.53 -14.80 3.47
N LYS A 664 41.51 -14.88 4.34
CA LYS A 664 40.41 -13.91 4.47
C LYS A 664 39.54 -13.71 3.20
N GLY A 665 39.57 -14.64 2.23
CA GLY A 665 38.75 -14.54 1.02
C GLY A 665 39.37 -13.71 -0.12
N ARG A 666 40.67 -13.43 -0.05
CA ARG A 666 41.41 -12.81 -1.17
C ARG A 666 41.36 -13.73 -2.39
N ILE A 667 41.22 -13.16 -3.58
CA ILE A 667 41.21 -13.92 -4.83
C ILE A 667 42.67 -14.10 -5.31
N ASN A 668 43.06 -15.33 -5.61
CA ASN A 668 44.46 -15.68 -5.92
C ASN A 668 44.82 -15.58 -7.41
N LEU A 669 43.90 -15.11 -8.26
CA LEU A 669 44.14 -14.86 -9.69
C LEU A 669 45.32 -13.88 -9.88
N PRO A 670 46.33 -14.19 -10.71
CA PRO A 670 47.47 -13.31 -10.96
C PRO A 670 47.04 -11.92 -11.46
N GLY A 671 47.63 -10.86 -10.90
CA GLY A 671 47.35 -9.45 -11.26
C GLY A 671 45.95 -8.93 -10.93
N PHE A 672 45.04 -9.76 -10.43
CA PHE A 672 43.61 -9.45 -10.30
C PHE A 672 43.28 -8.22 -9.43
N HIS A 673 44.12 -7.94 -8.43
CA HIS A 673 43.94 -6.79 -7.53
C HIS A 673 44.64 -5.51 -8.03
N ASP A 674 45.49 -5.59 -9.05
CA ASP A 674 46.31 -4.47 -9.53
C ASP A 674 45.51 -3.32 -10.18
N PRO A 675 44.38 -3.55 -10.90
CA PRO A 675 43.57 -2.44 -11.43
C PRO A 675 42.65 -1.77 -10.40
N VAL A 676 42.52 -2.32 -9.19
CA VAL A 676 41.54 -1.86 -8.18
C VAL A 676 41.89 -0.46 -7.68
N LEU A 677 40.98 0.49 -7.89
CA LEU A 677 41.19 1.90 -7.52
C LEU A 677 41.45 2.09 -6.01
N PRO A 678 42.48 2.86 -5.62
CA PRO A 678 42.72 3.20 -4.23
C PRO A 678 41.60 4.10 -3.67
N LEU A 679 41.31 3.97 -2.38
CA LEU A 679 40.33 4.81 -1.69
C LEU A 679 40.75 6.29 -1.74
N SER A 680 39.90 7.16 -2.27
CA SER A 680 40.10 8.61 -2.20
C SER A 680 39.51 9.19 -0.91
N GLU A 681 40.06 10.30 -0.44
CA GLU A 681 39.50 11.00 0.74
C GLU A 681 38.07 11.52 0.48
N ALA A 682 37.70 11.79 -0.78
CA ALA A 682 36.34 12.14 -1.16
C ALA A 682 35.38 10.94 -1.05
N GLU A 683 35.76 9.75 -1.54
CA GLU A 683 34.94 8.54 -1.40
C GLU A 683 34.78 8.16 0.09
N LYS A 684 35.88 8.23 0.84
CA LYS A 684 35.93 8.03 2.30
C LYS A 684 35.01 8.99 3.06
N GLN A 685 34.97 10.28 2.69
CA GLN A 685 34.06 11.25 3.29
C GLN A 685 32.59 10.90 3.00
N ARG A 686 32.25 10.42 1.79
CA ARG A 686 30.89 9.93 1.48
C ARG A 686 30.51 8.73 2.38
N TYR A 687 31.41 7.76 2.57
CA TYR A 687 31.17 6.66 3.53
C TYR A 687 30.97 7.17 4.98
N THR A 688 31.75 8.14 5.44
CA THR A 688 31.58 8.75 6.78
C THR A 688 30.20 9.39 6.95
N THR A 689 29.73 10.16 5.96
CA THR A 689 28.40 10.78 5.99
C THR A 689 27.28 9.73 6.01
N ILE A 690 27.36 8.68 5.18
CA ILE A 690 26.39 7.56 5.18
C ILE A 690 26.34 6.89 6.55
N ALA A 691 27.50 6.55 7.13
CA ALA A 691 27.56 5.90 8.43
C ALA A 691 26.95 6.77 9.54
N GLN A 692 27.22 8.08 9.54
CA GLN A 692 26.63 9.03 10.48
C GLN A 692 25.10 9.13 10.36
N MET A 693 24.54 9.10 9.15
CA MET A 693 23.08 9.15 8.95
C MET A 693 22.40 7.84 9.38
N LEU A 694 22.98 6.68 9.05
CA LEU A 694 22.46 5.39 9.50
C LEU A 694 22.50 5.24 11.03
N LEU A 695 23.59 5.67 11.68
CA LEU A 695 23.74 5.61 13.14
C LEU A 695 22.65 6.37 13.91
N GLN A 696 22.10 7.46 13.35
CA GLN A 696 21.01 8.22 13.99
C GLN A 696 19.71 7.42 14.13
N ARG A 697 19.46 6.44 13.24
CA ARG A 697 18.22 5.64 13.21
C ARG A 697 18.42 4.17 13.56
N HIS A 698 19.67 3.70 13.56
CA HIS A 698 20.05 2.32 13.90
C HIS A 698 21.05 2.26 15.08
N PRO A 699 20.64 2.65 16.31
CA PRO A 699 21.52 2.68 17.49
C PRO A 699 22.06 1.31 17.93
N GLN A 700 21.57 0.21 17.34
CA GLN A 700 22.14 -1.13 17.46
C GLN A 700 23.52 -1.29 16.79
N ILE A 701 23.93 -0.35 15.92
CA ILE A 701 25.26 -0.35 15.29
C ILE A 701 26.26 0.28 16.26
N ALA A 702 26.96 -0.55 17.02
CA ALA A 702 27.88 -0.10 18.07
C ALA A 702 29.23 0.45 17.58
N ASP A 703 29.57 0.27 16.29
CA ASP A 703 30.88 0.62 15.72
C ASP A 703 30.72 1.22 14.32
N CYS A 704 31.11 2.48 14.18
CA CYS A 704 31.07 3.25 12.93
C CYS A 704 32.14 2.79 11.93
N ASP A 705 33.34 2.47 12.40
CA ASP A 705 34.45 2.07 11.55
C ASP A 705 34.21 0.65 11.01
N ALA A 706 33.64 -0.25 11.81
CA ALA A 706 33.19 -1.56 11.32
C ALA A 706 32.09 -1.45 10.25
N LEU A 707 31.15 -0.49 10.39
CA LEU A 707 30.14 -0.23 9.36
C LEU A 707 30.78 0.28 8.06
N ILE A 708 31.66 1.28 8.14
CA ILE A 708 32.38 1.84 6.98
C ILE A 708 33.17 0.73 6.26
N ASN A 709 33.94 -0.07 7.01
CA ASN A 709 34.67 -1.21 6.46
C ASN A 709 33.73 -2.23 5.78
N SER A 710 32.58 -2.54 6.39
CA SER A 710 31.57 -3.45 5.81
C SER A 710 30.99 -2.92 4.50
N LEU A 711 30.64 -1.63 4.43
CA LEU A 711 30.17 -0.99 3.19
C LEU A 711 31.26 -1.00 2.10
N MET A 712 32.51 -0.69 2.45
CA MET A 712 33.63 -0.75 1.50
C MET A 712 33.82 -2.16 0.90
N HIS A 713 33.76 -3.21 1.72
CA HIS A 713 33.87 -4.61 1.24
C HIS A 713 32.67 -5.04 0.38
N ARG A 714 31.49 -4.43 0.56
CA ARG A 714 30.28 -4.70 -0.24
C ARG A 714 30.25 -3.96 -1.58
N TRP A 715 30.88 -2.79 -1.66
CA TRP A 715 30.69 -1.86 -2.79
C TRP A 715 31.95 -1.59 -3.63
N ARG A 716 33.15 -1.60 -3.02
CA ARG A 716 34.41 -1.22 -3.69
C ARG A 716 35.54 -2.25 -3.64
N GLU A 717 35.35 -3.39 -2.96
CA GLU A 717 36.24 -4.54 -3.06
C GLU A 717 35.60 -5.68 -3.90
N PRO A 718 36.39 -6.41 -4.70
CA PRO A 718 35.92 -7.60 -5.41
C PRO A 718 35.72 -8.79 -4.46
N SER A 719 34.82 -9.71 -4.80
CA SER A 719 34.49 -10.85 -3.94
C SER A 719 34.11 -12.10 -4.74
N LEU A 720 34.72 -13.24 -4.43
CA LEU A 720 34.37 -14.56 -5.00
C LEU A 720 33.39 -15.28 -4.05
N THR A 721 32.40 -15.97 -4.61
CA THR A 721 31.45 -16.82 -3.87
C THR A 721 31.23 -18.12 -4.62
N ILE A 722 31.37 -19.24 -3.92
CA ILE A 722 30.99 -20.58 -4.41
C ILE A 722 29.57 -20.84 -3.91
N HIS A 723 28.63 -21.11 -4.84
CA HIS A 723 27.19 -21.21 -4.56
C HIS A 723 26.74 -22.65 -4.31
N SER A 724 27.20 -23.57 -5.14
CA SER A 724 26.88 -25.00 -5.06
C SER A 724 28.09 -25.86 -5.42
N ILE A 725 28.14 -27.07 -4.85
CA ILE A 725 28.93 -28.18 -5.37
C ILE A 725 27.95 -29.34 -5.60
N GLU A 726 27.77 -29.71 -6.86
CA GLU A 726 26.80 -30.69 -7.36
C GLU A 726 27.55 -31.97 -7.74
N VAL A 727 27.14 -33.09 -7.14
CA VAL A 727 27.73 -34.42 -7.33
C VAL A 727 26.59 -35.42 -7.55
N PRO A 728 26.48 -36.04 -8.74
CA PRO A 728 25.43 -37.02 -9.03
C PRO A 728 25.44 -38.19 -8.03
N GLY A 729 24.25 -38.63 -7.63
CA GLY A 729 24.03 -39.71 -6.65
C GLY A 729 23.73 -39.23 -5.22
N ASN A 730 24.38 -38.17 -4.74
CA ASN A 730 24.42 -37.80 -3.31
C ASN A 730 23.19 -36.99 -2.82
N SER A 731 21.96 -37.49 -3.02
CA SER A 731 20.73 -36.70 -2.80
C SER A 731 19.89 -37.07 -1.56
N LYS A 732 20.18 -38.16 -0.85
CA LYS A 732 19.52 -38.54 0.43
C LYS A 732 20.13 -39.70 1.23
N SER A 733 21.19 -40.35 0.75
CA SER A 733 21.84 -41.49 1.44
C SER A 733 23.35 -41.40 1.28
N THR A 734 24.10 -41.74 2.32
CA THR A 734 25.57 -41.70 2.34
C THR A 734 26.14 -42.91 1.59
N THR A 735 26.02 -42.94 0.26
CA THR A 735 26.58 -44.01 -0.58
C THR A 735 28.10 -43.88 -0.66
N ALA A 736 28.80 -45.00 -0.52
CA ALA A 736 30.26 -45.08 -0.65
C ALA A 736 30.64 -45.11 -2.14
N THR A 737 30.42 -43.99 -2.84
CA THR A 737 30.50 -43.87 -4.30
C THR A 737 31.39 -42.71 -4.73
N ILE A 738 32.33 -42.99 -5.62
CA ILE A 738 33.14 -41.99 -6.33
C ILE A 738 32.37 -41.64 -7.61
N SER A 739 31.75 -40.46 -7.66
CA SER A 739 30.92 -40.07 -8.80
C SER A 739 31.78 -39.61 -9.99
N ARG A 740 31.37 -40.01 -11.20
CA ARG A 740 32.02 -39.70 -12.50
C ARG A 740 32.16 -38.20 -12.77
N LYS A 741 31.31 -37.35 -12.20
CA LYS A 741 31.27 -35.91 -12.46
C LYS A 741 31.11 -35.13 -11.16
N ALA A 742 31.84 -34.03 -11.04
CA ALA A 742 31.61 -33.02 -10.02
C ALA A 742 31.49 -31.64 -10.69
N LYS A 743 30.57 -30.80 -10.22
CA LYS A 743 30.38 -29.43 -10.71
C LYS A 743 30.38 -28.46 -9.54
N ALA A 744 31.12 -27.36 -9.63
CA ALA A 744 30.98 -26.22 -8.74
C ALA A 744 30.42 -25.02 -9.50
N SER A 745 29.41 -24.35 -8.95
CA SER A 745 28.85 -23.12 -9.50
C SER A 745 29.35 -21.94 -8.67
N LEU A 746 29.98 -20.94 -9.29
CA LEU A 746 30.59 -19.80 -8.59
C LEU A 746 30.30 -18.45 -9.27
N SER A 747 30.55 -17.36 -8.55
CA SER A 747 30.60 -16.01 -9.15
C SER A 747 31.73 -15.17 -8.57
N ILE A 748 32.27 -14.27 -9.39
CA ILE A 748 33.22 -13.23 -8.98
C ILE A 748 32.55 -11.87 -9.20
N ARG A 749 32.38 -11.08 -8.14
CA ARG A 749 31.93 -9.69 -8.23
C ARG A 749 33.10 -8.77 -8.54
N LEU A 750 32.96 -7.96 -9.58
CA LEU A 750 34.01 -7.10 -10.13
C LEU A 750 33.87 -5.66 -9.62
N VAL A 751 34.97 -4.92 -9.63
CA VAL A 751 35.01 -3.49 -9.28
C VAL A 751 35.62 -2.67 -10.42
N PRO A 752 35.38 -1.34 -10.48
CA PRO A 752 35.81 -0.51 -11.61
C PRO A 752 37.28 -0.70 -12.00
N ASN A 753 37.55 -0.63 -13.30
CA ASN A 753 38.78 -1.05 -14.01
C ASN A 753 38.99 -2.58 -14.15
N GLN A 754 38.07 -3.44 -13.69
CA GLN A 754 38.05 -4.87 -14.04
C GLN A 754 37.00 -5.13 -15.13
N GLU A 755 37.42 -5.28 -16.39
CA GLU A 755 36.54 -5.64 -17.50
C GLU A 755 36.15 -7.13 -17.40
N ALA A 756 34.88 -7.48 -17.68
CA ALA A 756 34.36 -8.81 -17.37
C ALA A 756 34.91 -9.92 -18.27
N ASP A 757 35.27 -9.60 -19.52
CA ASP A 757 35.89 -10.54 -20.46
C ASP A 757 37.32 -10.92 -20.03
N ASP A 758 38.13 -9.94 -19.60
CA ASP A 758 39.51 -10.17 -19.15
C ASP A 758 39.54 -11.04 -17.88
N VAL A 759 38.64 -10.77 -16.92
CA VAL A 759 38.54 -11.59 -15.70
C VAL A 759 38.01 -12.99 -15.99
N ALA A 760 37.07 -13.16 -16.93
CA ALA A 760 36.60 -14.48 -17.34
C ALA A 760 37.70 -15.30 -18.06
N ALA A 761 38.53 -14.64 -18.89
CA ALA A 761 39.69 -15.26 -19.53
C ALA A 761 40.77 -15.63 -18.51
N ALA A 762 41.11 -14.73 -17.59
CA ALA A 762 42.08 -14.97 -16.52
C ALA A 762 41.63 -16.10 -15.56
N LEU A 763 40.33 -16.19 -15.25
CA LEU A 763 39.77 -17.30 -14.49
C LEU A 763 39.93 -18.62 -15.24
N THR A 764 39.52 -18.69 -16.51
CA THR A 764 39.64 -19.92 -17.33
C THR A 764 41.10 -20.39 -17.42
N LEU A 765 42.03 -19.47 -17.71
CA LEU A 765 43.45 -19.77 -17.84
C LEU A 765 44.06 -20.24 -16.51
N TYR A 766 43.83 -19.52 -15.41
CA TYR A 766 44.37 -19.90 -14.10
C TYR A 766 43.82 -21.24 -13.61
N VAL A 767 42.52 -21.49 -13.79
CA VAL A 767 41.89 -22.76 -13.39
C VAL A 767 42.44 -23.93 -14.22
N GLN A 768 42.70 -23.74 -15.52
CA GLN A 768 43.38 -24.76 -16.33
C GLN A 768 44.82 -24.99 -15.84
N GLU A 769 45.64 -23.94 -15.69
CA GLU A 769 47.02 -24.06 -15.21
C GLU A 769 47.14 -24.72 -13.84
N GLN A 770 46.16 -24.51 -12.94
CA GLN A 770 46.11 -25.14 -11.62
C GLN A 770 45.56 -26.58 -11.66
N PHE A 771 44.76 -26.94 -12.67
CA PHE A 771 44.28 -28.30 -12.86
C PHE A 771 45.35 -29.18 -13.54
N ASP A 772 46.06 -28.65 -14.53
CA ASP A 772 47.21 -29.32 -15.18
C ASP A 772 48.30 -29.68 -14.15
N GLN A 773 48.48 -28.85 -13.11
CA GLN A 773 49.39 -29.08 -11.98
C GLN A 773 48.97 -30.21 -11.03
N LEU A 774 47.77 -30.79 -11.19
CA LEU A 774 47.34 -31.97 -10.44
C LEU A 774 47.81 -33.29 -11.08
N GLU A 775 48.32 -33.25 -12.33
CA GLU A 775 48.67 -34.43 -13.15
C GLU A 775 47.52 -35.46 -13.30
N SER A 776 46.27 -35.00 -13.15
CA SER A 776 45.05 -35.82 -13.15
C SER A 776 44.67 -36.35 -14.53
N GLN A 777 44.10 -37.55 -14.58
CA GLN A 777 43.50 -38.16 -15.79
C GLN A 777 42.05 -37.72 -16.06
N ASN A 778 41.46 -36.85 -15.22
CA ASN A 778 40.11 -36.32 -15.44
C ASN A 778 40.13 -35.11 -16.39
N ASP A 779 39.02 -34.88 -17.11
CA ASP A 779 38.81 -33.68 -17.91
C ASP A 779 38.24 -32.53 -17.06
N LEU A 780 38.74 -31.31 -17.28
CA LEU A 780 38.16 -30.06 -16.79
C LEU A 780 37.40 -29.34 -17.91
N THR A 781 36.20 -28.86 -17.61
CA THR A 781 35.45 -27.89 -18.44
C THR A 781 35.13 -26.65 -17.62
N VAL A 782 35.41 -25.46 -18.18
CA VAL A 782 35.04 -24.16 -17.60
C VAL A 782 33.91 -23.55 -18.43
N GLU A 783 32.72 -23.40 -17.83
CA GLU A 783 31.55 -22.82 -18.49
C GLU A 783 31.30 -21.40 -17.94
N ILE A 784 31.54 -20.35 -18.73
CA ILE A 784 31.17 -18.98 -18.33
C ILE A 784 29.68 -18.75 -18.66
N THR A 785 28.84 -18.66 -17.62
CA THR A 785 27.37 -18.62 -17.76
C THR A 785 26.78 -17.21 -17.76
N GLY A 786 27.53 -16.19 -17.34
CA GLY A 786 27.09 -14.80 -17.38
C GLY A 786 28.24 -13.82 -17.13
N LYS A 787 28.17 -12.64 -17.75
CA LYS A 787 29.18 -11.57 -17.62
C LYS A 787 28.50 -10.20 -17.58
N SER A 788 28.91 -9.36 -16.64
CA SER A 788 28.52 -7.96 -16.49
C SER A 788 29.75 -7.16 -16.10
N ASP A 789 30.04 -6.09 -16.85
CA ASP A 789 31.05 -5.12 -16.42
C ASP A 789 30.62 -4.39 -15.14
N PRO A 790 31.58 -3.88 -14.35
CA PRO A 790 31.31 -2.90 -13.30
C PRO A 790 30.99 -1.52 -13.90
N TRP A 791 30.25 -0.72 -13.15
CA TRP A 791 29.92 0.66 -13.52
C TRP A 791 30.30 1.65 -12.40
N LEU A 792 30.80 2.82 -12.80
CA LEU A 792 31.12 3.94 -11.92
C LEU A 792 30.90 5.24 -12.70
N GLY A 793 29.81 5.93 -12.42
CA GLY A 793 29.57 7.29 -12.88
C GLY A 793 30.38 8.30 -12.08
N ASP A 794 30.61 9.46 -12.66
CA ASP A 794 31.20 10.61 -11.97
C ASP A 794 30.15 11.31 -11.09
N PRO A 795 30.21 11.22 -9.76
CA PRO A 795 29.19 11.77 -8.87
C PRO A 795 29.20 13.31 -8.79
N ASP A 796 30.21 13.96 -9.37
CA ASP A 796 30.40 15.42 -9.34
C ASP A 796 30.12 16.07 -10.71
N ASN A 797 29.40 15.36 -11.61
CA ASN A 797 28.98 15.85 -12.93
C ASN A 797 27.60 16.54 -12.94
N GLU A 798 27.28 17.25 -14.03
CA GLU A 798 26.04 18.04 -14.18
C GLU A 798 24.74 17.21 -14.08
N MET A 799 24.78 15.90 -14.37
CA MET A 799 23.63 15.01 -14.20
C MET A 799 23.36 14.72 -12.74
N PHE A 800 24.41 14.36 -11.98
CA PHE A 800 24.28 14.09 -10.56
C PHE A 800 23.95 15.36 -9.76
N GLU A 801 24.47 16.52 -10.14
CA GLU A 801 24.02 17.81 -9.58
C GLU A 801 22.53 18.07 -9.84
N THR A 802 22.08 17.93 -11.11
CA THR A 802 20.66 18.18 -11.46
C THR A 802 19.73 17.18 -10.78
N LEU A 803 20.14 15.91 -10.65
CA LEU A 803 19.42 14.88 -9.90
C LEU A 803 19.36 15.19 -8.39
N ALA A 804 20.47 15.68 -7.80
CA ALA A 804 20.52 16.02 -6.39
C ALA A 804 19.66 17.25 -6.05
N GLU A 805 19.63 18.25 -6.94
CA GLU A 805 18.71 19.39 -6.85
C GLU A 805 17.25 18.95 -7.02
N ALA A 806 16.95 18.14 -8.04
CA ALA A 806 15.61 17.61 -8.28
C ALA A 806 15.06 16.80 -7.09
N ILE A 807 15.89 15.94 -6.48
CA ILE A 807 15.56 15.23 -5.23
C ILE A 807 15.34 16.23 -4.09
N THR A 808 16.25 17.20 -3.89
CA THR A 808 16.15 18.16 -2.80
C THR A 808 14.86 19.01 -2.93
N VAL A 809 14.47 19.38 -4.14
CA VAL A 809 13.21 20.10 -4.42
C VAL A 809 11.99 19.21 -4.19
N ALA A 810 12.04 17.93 -4.61
CA ALA A 810 10.91 17.01 -4.44
C ALA A 810 10.66 16.63 -2.97
N TRP A 811 11.74 16.41 -2.19
CA TRP A 811 11.69 15.87 -0.82
C TRP A 811 11.86 16.90 0.30
N THR A 812 12.06 18.19 -0.01
CA THR A 812 11.96 19.26 1.00
C THR A 812 10.48 19.65 1.18
N PRO A 813 9.91 19.62 2.40
CA PRO A 813 8.52 20.00 2.63
C PRO A 813 8.24 21.46 2.27
N ASP A 814 7.28 21.73 1.39
CA ASP A 814 6.76 23.09 1.21
C ASP A 814 5.77 23.41 2.34
N HIS A 815 6.29 23.97 3.42
CA HIS A 815 5.54 24.35 4.63
C HIS A 815 4.43 25.41 4.40
N LYS A 816 4.09 25.74 3.15
CA LYS A 816 3.01 26.66 2.77
C LYS A 816 1.70 25.97 2.38
N SER A 817 1.69 24.65 2.18
CA SER A 817 0.55 23.95 1.55
C SER A 817 -0.25 23.01 2.47
N GLN A 818 0.06 22.91 3.76
CA GLN A 818 -0.70 22.10 4.73
C GLN A 818 -1.62 23.00 5.57
N ARG A 819 -2.94 22.78 5.53
CA ARG A 819 -3.94 23.44 6.40
C ARG A 819 -3.80 23.00 7.87
N HIS A 820 -3.30 21.78 8.10
CA HIS A 820 -3.22 21.16 9.41
C HIS A 820 -1.79 21.13 9.98
N GLN A 821 -1.67 21.32 11.29
CA GLN A 821 -0.40 21.28 12.05
C GLN A 821 -0.49 20.22 13.16
N TYR A 822 -0.81 18.98 12.78
CA TYR A 822 -0.90 17.87 13.73
C TYR A 822 0.46 17.54 14.36
N PRO A 823 0.51 17.19 15.66
CA PRO A 823 1.72 16.62 16.25
C PRO A 823 2.04 15.28 15.59
N PRO A 824 3.31 15.02 15.20
CA PRO A 824 3.65 13.81 14.45
C PRO A 824 3.35 12.56 15.28
N VAL A 825 2.55 11.64 14.71
CA VAL A 825 2.18 10.38 15.37
C VAL A 825 3.44 9.63 15.79
N ALA A 826 3.54 9.29 17.07
CA ALA A 826 4.65 8.54 17.61
C ALA A 826 4.67 7.12 17.00
N LYS A 827 5.49 6.94 15.94
CA LYS A 827 5.75 5.66 15.27
C LYS A 827 6.42 4.69 16.26
N THR A 828 5.60 4.09 17.12
CA THR A 828 6.01 3.14 18.15
C THR A 828 6.60 1.91 17.44
N PRO A 829 7.87 1.54 17.70
CA PRO A 829 8.55 0.55 16.89
C PRO A 829 7.90 -0.83 17.02
N LEU A 830 7.55 -1.43 15.88
CA LEU A 830 6.91 -2.74 15.76
C LEU A 830 7.89 -3.91 16.02
N HIS A 831 8.50 -3.93 17.21
CA HIS A 831 9.44 -4.97 17.63
C HIS A 831 9.16 -5.47 19.04
N ALA A 832 9.47 -6.77 19.25
CA ALA A 832 9.57 -7.42 20.55
C ALA A 832 8.30 -7.48 21.43
N ARG A 833 7.15 -7.92 20.87
CA ARG A 833 6.24 -8.78 21.66
C ARG A 833 6.91 -10.16 21.84
N THR A 834 7.84 -10.22 22.80
CA THR A 834 8.50 -11.47 23.21
C THR A 834 7.48 -12.47 23.76
N SER A 835 7.76 -13.75 23.60
CA SER A 835 6.88 -14.85 24.02
C SER A 835 6.86 -15.01 25.54
N ALA A 836 6.07 -14.18 26.22
CA ALA A 836 5.68 -14.43 27.61
C ALA A 836 4.89 -15.76 27.68
N THR A 837 5.22 -16.59 28.66
CA THR A 837 4.67 -17.94 28.82
C THR A 837 3.17 -17.93 29.11
N LYS A 838 2.46 -18.95 28.58
CA LYS A 838 1.08 -19.24 28.99
C LYS A 838 1.04 -19.80 30.42
N GLU A 839 0.96 -18.92 31.41
CA GLU A 839 0.35 -19.26 32.70
C GLU A 839 -1.07 -18.69 32.78
N SER A 840 -2.02 -19.54 33.17
CA SER A 840 -3.43 -19.18 33.24
C SER A 840 -3.76 -18.42 34.53
N ARG A 841 -3.57 -17.10 34.52
CA ARG A 841 -4.30 -16.18 35.41
C ARG A 841 -5.15 -15.25 34.57
N GLY A 842 -6.47 -15.42 34.66
CA GLY A 842 -7.42 -14.59 33.94
C GLY A 842 -7.41 -13.17 34.50
N LEU A 843 -6.78 -12.25 33.79
CA LEU A 843 -7.13 -10.83 33.88
C LEU A 843 -8.55 -10.72 33.33
N GLY A 844 -9.51 -10.44 34.22
CA GLY A 844 -10.92 -10.47 33.89
C GLY A 844 -11.27 -9.42 32.84
N ARG A 845 -12.18 -9.78 31.92
CA ARG A 845 -12.96 -8.77 31.22
C ARG A 845 -13.66 -7.91 32.27
N LYS A 846 -13.43 -6.60 32.24
CA LYS A 846 -14.42 -5.64 32.71
C LYS A 846 -15.45 -5.50 31.59
N ASP A 847 -16.35 -6.47 31.50
CA ASP A 847 -17.51 -6.39 30.62
C ASP A 847 -18.40 -5.23 31.12
N SER A 848 -18.32 -4.07 30.46
CA SER A 848 -19.37 -3.04 30.54
C SER A 848 -20.61 -3.65 29.88
N SER A 849 -21.58 -4.08 30.67
CA SER A 849 -22.74 -4.83 30.16
C SER A 849 -23.74 -3.99 29.36
N ASP A 850 -23.59 -2.67 29.43
CA ASP A 850 -24.67 -1.72 29.13
C ASP A 850 -24.44 -0.95 27.80
N SER A 851 -23.22 -1.01 27.25
CA SER A 851 -22.81 -0.38 25.98
C SER A 851 -23.19 -1.24 24.77
N LEU A 852 -23.98 -0.70 23.82
CA LEU A 852 -24.42 -1.47 22.64
C LEU A 852 -23.26 -1.77 21.68
N ALA A 853 -22.22 -0.92 21.68
CA ALA A 853 -21.01 -1.09 20.88
C ALA A 853 -20.17 -2.33 21.26
N SER A 854 -20.42 -2.92 22.44
CA SER A 854 -19.87 -4.23 22.85
C SER A 854 -20.69 -5.42 22.32
N HIS A 855 -21.88 -5.16 21.77
CA HIS A 855 -22.90 -6.14 21.40
C HIS A 855 -23.27 -6.13 19.90
N ILE A 856 -22.62 -5.31 19.07
CA ILE A 856 -22.82 -5.29 17.60
C ILE A 856 -22.65 -6.70 17.01
N ASP A 857 -21.60 -7.44 17.42
CA ASP A 857 -21.35 -8.85 17.03
C ASP A 857 -22.51 -9.81 17.38
N ARG A 858 -23.38 -9.46 18.34
CA ARG A 858 -24.57 -10.24 18.72
C ARG A 858 -25.83 -9.81 17.97
N ILE A 859 -25.95 -8.53 17.61
CA ILE A 859 -27.08 -8.03 16.81
C ILE A 859 -27.10 -8.72 15.44
N ILE A 860 -25.92 -9.02 14.89
CA ILE A 860 -25.68 -9.77 13.64
C ILE A 860 -26.38 -11.16 13.60
N MET A 861 -26.78 -11.75 14.74
CA MET A 861 -27.51 -13.04 14.77
C MET A 861 -28.67 -13.10 15.77
N SER A 862 -29.76 -12.33 15.56
CA SER A 862 -30.95 -12.42 16.43
C SER A 862 -32.34 -12.30 15.77
N SER A 863 -32.48 -12.68 14.48
CA SER A 863 -33.78 -12.72 13.79
C SER A 863 -34.08 -14.03 13.02
N THR A 864 -33.68 -15.20 13.52
CA THR A 864 -34.26 -16.51 13.12
C THR A 864 -34.03 -17.60 14.18
N THR A 865 -34.79 -18.71 14.10
CA THR A 865 -34.90 -19.71 15.17
C THR A 865 -33.91 -20.87 15.07
N SER A 866 -33.09 -21.02 16.12
CA SER A 866 -32.60 -22.28 16.71
C SER A 866 -32.50 -23.56 15.84
N SER A 867 -31.27 -23.94 15.52
CA SER A 867 -30.76 -25.32 15.76
C SER A 867 -29.24 -25.26 15.92
N ALA A 868 -28.67 -26.17 16.71
CA ALA A 868 -27.23 -26.18 17.00
C ALA A 868 -26.66 -27.60 16.90
N GLU A 869 -25.66 -27.78 16.06
CA GLU A 869 -24.88 -29.02 15.99
C GLU A 869 -23.39 -28.75 16.26
N LYS A 870 -22.75 -29.68 16.97
CA LYS A 870 -21.32 -29.63 17.29
C LYS A 870 -20.57 -30.56 16.36
N VAL A 871 -19.59 -30.03 15.61
CA VAL A 871 -18.58 -30.84 14.92
C VAL A 871 -17.23 -30.64 15.61
N ALA A 872 -16.64 -31.72 16.12
CA ALA A 872 -15.35 -31.68 16.81
C ALA A 872 -14.22 -32.12 15.86
N ALA A 873 -13.36 -31.19 15.45
CA ALA A 873 -12.17 -31.47 14.66
C ALA A 873 -10.98 -31.88 15.54
N ARG A 874 -10.33 -33.00 15.22
CA ARG A 874 -9.17 -33.53 15.95
C ARG A 874 -7.89 -32.79 15.54
N GLN A 875 -7.18 -32.21 16.49
CA GLN A 875 -5.78 -31.82 16.27
C GLN A 875 -4.90 -33.08 16.09
N ARG A 876 -4.08 -33.10 15.04
CA ARG A 876 -2.92 -33.98 14.91
C ARG A 876 -1.67 -33.11 14.85
N SER A 877 -0.68 -33.44 15.67
CA SER A 877 0.60 -32.75 15.72
C SER A 877 1.62 -33.39 14.78
N SER A 878 2.27 -32.58 13.97
CA SER A 878 3.48 -32.95 13.22
C SER A 878 4.39 -31.72 13.16
N ALA A 879 5.54 -31.77 13.84
CA ALA A 879 6.49 -30.67 13.85
C ALA A 879 7.28 -30.63 12.53
N GLY A 880 7.40 -29.44 11.93
CA GLY A 880 8.27 -29.16 10.79
C GLY A 880 9.15 -27.95 11.11
N THR A 881 10.46 -28.16 11.15
CA THR A 881 11.42 -27.12 11.56
C THR A 881 11.70 -26.14 10.43
N THR A 882 11.40 -24.86 10.62
CA THR A 882 11.78 -23.78 9.70
C THR A 882 13.19 -23.27 10.01
N VAL A 883 14.03 -23.15 8.99
CA VAL A 883 15.39 -22.59 9.09
C VAL A 883 15.35 -21.11 8.66
N PRO A 884 15.83 -20.17 9.49
CA PRO A 884 15.88 -18.76 9.11
C PRO A 884 17.14 -18.43 8.29
N THR A 885 16.97 -17.82 7.12
CA THR A 885 18.07 -17.38 6.26
C THR A 885 18.19 -15.85 6.18
N SER A 886 19.01 -15.28 7.06
CA SER A 886 19.98 -14.24 6.69
C SER A 886 21.05 -14.17 7.80
N SER A 887 22.34 -14.17 7.43
CA SER A 887 23.40 -14.55 8.37
C SER A 887 23.88 -13.43 9.28
N THR A 888 23.44 -13.44 10.54
CA THR A 888 24.00 -12.62 11.63
C THR A 888 25.48 -12.94 11.86
N LEU A 889 26.32 -11.91 12.05
CA LEU A 889 27.72 -12.10 12.46
C LEU A 889 27.83 -12.58 13.92
N THR A 890 28.90 -13.32 14.21
CA THR A 890 29.01 -14.17 15.40
C THR A 890 29.74 -13.52 16.58
N SER A 891 29.18 -13.66 17.78
CA SER A 891 29.92 -13.50 19.04
C SER A 891 30.55 -14.86 19.43
N LYS A 892 31.84 -14.85 19.81
CA LYS A 892 32.54 -16.05 20.29
C LYS A 892 32.45 -16.18 21.80
N THR A 893 31.95 -17.31 22.27
CA THR A 893 31.98 -17.69 23.69
C THR A 893 33.34 -18.24 24.08
N ILE A 894 33.96 -17.70 25.13
CA ILE A 894 35.06 -18.34 25.87
C ILE A 894 34.72 -18.26 27.37
N ALA A 895 34.81 -19.40 28.05
CA ALA A 895 34.76 -19.51 29.51
C ALA A 895 36.20 -19.75 30.03
N SER A 896 36.58 -19.56 31.30
CA SER A 896 35.84 -19.24 32.52
C SER A 896 36.80 -18.79 33.63
N SER A 897 36.41 -17.87 34.51
CA SER A 897 36.80 -17.88 35.94
C SER A 897 36.01 -16.87 36.77
N ASN A 898 35.84 -17.16 38.06
CA ASN A 898 35.41 -16.18 39.06
C ASN A 898 36.65 -15.46 39.61
N ASP A 899 36.54 -14.18 39.99
CA ASP A 899 36.54 -13.81 41.41
C ASP A 899 35.94 -12.40 41.61
N ALA A 900 35.72 -11.99 42.86
CA ALA A 900 35.13 -10.70 43.23
C ALA A 900 36.17 -9.67 43.68
N THR A 901 35.91 -8.37 43.44
CA THR A 901 35.97 -7.29 44.46
C THR A 901 35.54 -5.94 43.87
N SER A 902 35.33 -4.94 44.73
CA SER A 902 34.75 -3.64 44.40
C SER A 902 35.78 -2.53 44.15
N ARG A 903 35.36 -1.49 43.39
CA ARG A 903 35.49 -0.05 43.75
C ARG A 903 34.90 0.89 42.68
N ASP A 904 34.12 1.87 43.13
CA ASP A 904 33.85 3.12 42.40
C ASP A 904 35.15 3.94 42.19
N PRO A 905 35.18 4.82 41.18
CA PRO A 905 34.99 6.23 41.54
C PRO A 905 34.05 7.04 40.62
N SER A 906 33.41 8.03 41.25
CA SER A 906 32.51 9.07 40.72
C SER A 906 32.90 9.76 39.40
N PRO A 907 31.92 10.17 38.56
CA PRO A 907 32.14 10.93 37.33
C PRO A 907 32.39 12.44 37.58
N ALA A 908 33.06 13.11 36.64
CA ALA A 908 33.28 14.56 36.66
C ALA A 908 33.37 15.17 35.24
N SER A 909 33.19 16.50 35.18
CA SER A 909 33.23 17.41 34.01
C SER A 909 32.23 17.16 32.88
N SER A 910 31.19 18.00 32.87
CA SER A 910 30.31 18.22 31.73
C SER A 910 31.02 18.91 30.56
N ARG A 911 30.56 18.61 29.34
CA ARG A 911 30.65 19.51 28.19
C ARG A 911 29.24 19.76 27.65
N SER A 912 28.97 21.01 27.26
CA SER A 912 27.66 21.45 26.80
C SER A 912 27.30 20.83 25.44
N PRO A 913 25.99 20.58 25.17
CA PRO A 913 25.53 20.42 23.79
C PRO A 913 25.88 21.66 22.97
N ALA A 914 26.20 21.48 21.69
CA ALA A 914 26.29 22.59 20.75
C ALA A 914 24.89 23.12 20.42
N GLU A 915 24.77 24.40 20.08
CA GLU A 915 23.51 25.01 19.68
C GLU A 915 23.01 24.40 18.35
N PRO A 916 21.68 24.24 18.16
CA PRO A 916 21.13 23.76 16.90
C PRO A 916 21.35 24.81 15.81
N ILE A 917 22.03 24.43 14.71
CA ILE A 917 22.29 25.32 13.58
C ILE A 917 20.96 25.66 12.88
N SER A 918 20.51 26.90 13.06
CA SER A 918 19.25 27.42 12.51
C SER A 918 19.37 27.77 11.02
N GLY A 919 19.35 26.75 10.17
CA GLY A 919 19.21 26.89 8.73
C GLY A 919 18.29 25.79 8.17
N ALA A 920 17.43 26.14 7.20
CA ALA A 920 16.51 25.20 6.56
C ALA A 920 17.30 24.20 5.67
N SER A 921 17.80 23.14 6.28
CA SER A 921 18.53 22.07 5.60
C SER A 921 17.56 21.19 4.79
N GLY A 922 17.31 21.57 3.53
CA GLY A 922 16.59 20.72 2.57
C GLY A 922 17.21 19.33 2.43
N VAL A 923 16.39 18.33 2.10
CA VAL A 923 16.78 16.92 2.13
C VAL A 923 17.70 16.58 0.95
N ARG A 924 19.01 16.62 1.18
CA ARG A 924 20.03 16.23 0.18
C ARG A 924 20.16 14.71 0.10
N PRO A 925 20.29 14.12 -1.11
CA PRO A 925 20.49 12.67 -1.24
C PRO A 925 21.86 12.19 -0.77
N MET A 926 21.91 10.95 -0.30
CA MET A 926 23.13 10.21 -0.06
C MET A 926 23.67 9.61 -1.37
N TYR A 927 24.94 9.88 -1.68
CA TYR A 927 25.63 9.26 -2.82
C TYR A 927 26.10 7.85 -2.45
N ILE A 928 25.43 6.83 -2.95
CA ILE A 928 25.69 5.41 -2.64
C ILE A 928 26.26 4.65 -3.84
N ARG A 929 26.86 3.49 -3.55
CA ARG A 929 27.17 2.45 -4.53
C ARG A 929 26.32 1.23 -4.18
N GLU A 930 26.10 0.33 -5.13
CA GLU A 930 25.41 -0.92 -4.86
C GLU A 930 26.29 -2.16 -5.06
N GLY A 931 25.94 -3.22 -4.34
CA GLY A 931 26.59 -4.52 -4.44
C GLY A 931 26.07 -5.41 -5.57
N GLY A 932 24.98 -4.99 -6.23
CA GLY A 932 24.36 -5.60 -7.41
C GLY A 932 25.10 -5.26 -8.71
N SER A 933 24.46 -5.58 -9.83
CA SER A 933 24.98 -5.42 -11.20
C SER A 933 23.81 -5.23 -12.17
N ILE A 934 23.84 -4.17 -12.99
CA ILE A 934 22.97 -4.01 -14.17
C ILE A 934 23.91 -3.98 -15.39
N PRO A 935 23.92 -5.03 -16.25
CA PRO A 935 24.89 -5.14 -17.35
C PRO A 935 24.81 -3.98 -18.34
N THR A 936 23.59 -3.51 -18.59
CA THR A 936 23.26 -2.59 -19.68
C THR A 936 23.82 -1.17 -19.48
N ILE A 937 24.06 -0.72 -18.24
CA ILE A 937 24.56 0.65 -17.99
C ILE A 937 25.91 0.89 -18.69
N ARG A 938 26.88 0.02 -18.42
CA ARG A 938 28.25 0.18 -18.93
C ARG A 938 28.33 -0.07 -20.45
N PHE A 939 27.44 -0.91 -20.98
CA PHE A 939 27.28 -1.06 -22.43
C PHE A 939 26.76 0.22 -23.08
N LEU A 940 25.71 0.85 -22.55
CA LEU A 940 25.16 2.08 -23.13
C LEU A 940 26.17 3.24 -23.08
N GLU A 941 26.93 3.41 -21.98
CA GLU A 941 28.03 4.38 -21.91
C GLU A 941 29.07 4.15 -23.01
N LYS A 942 29.56 2.92 -23.15
CA LYS A 942 30.56 2.54 -24.17
C LYS A 942 30.03 2.75 -25.60
N GLU A 943 28.76 2.43 -25.84
CA GLU A 943 28.16 2.47 -27.18
C GLU A 943 27.80 3.91 -27.60
N PHE A 944 27.26 4.74 -26.71
CA PHE A 944 26.85 6.11 -27.04
C PHE A 944 27.92 7.18 -26.73
N SER A 945 28.96 6.85 -25.96
CA SER A 945 29.96 7.82 -25.46
C SER A 945 29.35 8.94 -24.59
N ALA A 946 28.27 8.62 -23.87
CA ALA A 946 27.53 9.52 -23.01
C ALA A 946 27.62 9.07 -21.53
N PRO A 947 27.67 10.00 -20.56
CA PRO A 947 27.62 9.68 -19.14
C PRO A 947 26.27 9.09 -18.71
N ALA A 948 26.30 8.20 -17.71
CA ALA A 948 25.11 7.64 -17.08
C ALA A 948 24.91 8.10 -15.62
N ALA A 949 23.65 8.07 -15.15
CA ALA A 949 23.30 8.19 -13.73
C ALA A 949 22.07 7.32 -13.39
N ASN A 950 22.08 6.69 -12.19
CA ASN A 950 20.99 5.85 -11.70
C ASN A 950 20.22 6.55 -10.57
N LEU A 951 18.89 6.61 -10.69
CA LEU A 951 17.98 7.19 -9.71
C LEU A 951 17.26 6.09 -8.93
N PRO A 952 17.60 5.89 -7.64
CA PRO A 952 16.84 5.05 -6.73
C PRO A 952 15.39 5.56 -6.54
N CYS A 953 14.43 4.87 -7.13
CA CYS A 953 13.00 5.15 -6.95
C CYS A 953 12.42 4.39 -5.76
N GLY A 954 12.80 3.13 -5.57
CA GLY A 954 12.29 2.25 -4.53
C GLY A 954 12.98 2.40 -3.18
N GLN A 955 12.34 1.93 -2.11
CA GLN A 955 12.85 1.95 -0.74
C GLN A 955 13.57 0.65 -0.35
N ALA A 956 14.34 0.67 0.74
CA ALA A 956 15.04 -0.53 1.24
C ALA A 956 14.09 -1.70 1.57
N SER A 957 12.85 -1.41 1.96
CA SER A 957 11.81 -2.38 2.30
C SER A 957 10.82 -2.69 1.17
N ASP A 958 11.15 -2.37 -0.09
CA ASP A 958 10.28 -2.62 -1.26
C ASP A 958 10.25 -4.11 -1.69
N ASN A 959 11.16 -4.95 -1.18
CA ASN A 959 11.17 -6.41 -1.41
C ASN A 959 11.23 -6.83 -2.90
N ALA A 960 12.00 -6.11 -3.72
CA ALA A 960 12.36 -6.51 -5.08
C ALA A 960 12.83 -7.97 -5.14
N HIS A 961 12.43 -8.69 -6.19
CA HIS A 961 12.61 -10.15 -6.40
C HIS A 961 11.97 -11.07 -5.33
N LEU A 962 11.66 -10.56 -4.14
CA LEU A 962 11.10 -11.31 -3.01
C LEU A 962 9.56 -11.34 -3.06
N TYR A 963 8.93 -11.86 -1.99
CA TYR A 963 7.48 -11.91 -1.82
C TYR A 963 6.95 -10.60 -1.21
N ASN A 964 5.75 -10.17 -1.62
CA ASN A 964 5.15 -8.90 -1.19
C ASN A 964 6.00 -7.70 -1.62
N GLU A 965 6.51 -7.76 -2.85
CA GLU A 965 7.10 -6.59 -3.51
C GLU A 965 6.09 -5.44 -3.53
N ARG A 966 6.59 -4.25 -3.26
CA ARG A 966 5.80 -3.03 -3.12
C ARG A 966 6.59 -1.80 -3.57
N LEU A 967 5.88 -0.71 -3.83
CA LEU A 967 6.44 0.63 -4.00
C LEU A 967 5.56 1.62 -3.24
N ARG A 968 6.17 2.54 -2.48
CA ARG A 968 5.44 3.59 -1.75
C ARG A 968 4.83 4.60 -2.73
N VAL A 969 3.57 4.99 -2.52
CA VAL A 969 2.81 5.88 -3.42
C VAL A 969 3.50 7.24 -3.55
N GLU A 970 4.01 7.79 -2.43
CA GLU A 970 4.82 9.02 -2.44
C GLU A 970 6.08 8.84 -3.31
N ASN A 971 6.82 7.73 -3.18
CA ASN A 971 8.03 7.47 -3.97
C ASN A 971 7.73 7.45 -5.49
N LEU A 972 6.62 6.85 -5.92
CA LEU A 972 6.22 6.83 -7.33
C LEU A 972 5.93 8.25 -7.86
N TYR A 973 5.16 9.06 -7.12
CA TYR A 973 4.86 10.44 -7.53
C TYR A 973 6.07 11.37 -7.46
N LYS A 974 6.92 11.23 -6.44
CA LYS A 974 8.17 11.98 -6.29
C LYS A 974 9.17 11.64 -7.39
N SER A 975 9.22 10.37 -7.82
CA SER A 975 10.04 9.97 -8.97
C SER A 975 9.59 10.68 -10.25
N ARG A 976 8.29 10.77 -10.52
CA ARG A 976 7.75 11.55 -11.65
C ARG A 976 8.12 13.04 -11.55
N GLU A 977 8.04 13.64 -10.36
CA GLU A 977 8.47 15.03 -10.14
C GLU A 977 9.97 15.24 -10.41
N ILE A 978 10.81 14.30 -9.97
CA ILE A 978 12.26 14.32 -10.20
C ILE A 978 12.57 14.21 -11.70
N PHE A 979 12.01 13.23 -12.42
CA PHE A 979 12.19 13.11 -13.87
C PHE A 979 11.71 14.37 -14.62
N ARG A 980 10.58 14.94 -14.22
CA ARG A 980 10.01 16.17 -14.81
C ARG A 980 10.93 17.38 -14.58
N HIS A 981 11.66 17.42 -13.47
CA HIS A 981 12.69 18.44 -13.24
C HIS A 981 13.93 18.19 -14.11
N VAL A 982 14.46 16.96 -14.11
CA VAL A 982 15.69 16.59 -14.84
C VAL A 982 15.53 16.77 -16.36
N PHE A 983 14.43 16.28 -16.96
CA PHE A 983 14.13 16.47 -18.39
C PHE A 983 13.93 17.94 -18.80
N LEU A 984 13.67 18.83 -17.84
CA LEU A 984 13.52 20.27 -18.07
C LEU A 984 14.82 21.06 -17.87
N GLN A 985 15.70 20.63 -16.96
CA GLN A 985 16.87 21.42 -16.52
C GLN A 985 18.22 20.86 -16.95
N LEU A 986 18.38 19.55 -17.07
CA LEU A 986 19.65 18.94 -17.49
C LEU A 986 20.13 19.44 -18.88
N PRO A 987 19.27 19.62 -19.90
CA PRO A 987 19.69 20.16 -21.20
C PRO A 987 20.24 21.59 -21.15
N GLU A 988 19.99 22.33 -20.06
CA GLU A 988 20.36 23.75 -19.93
C GLU A 988 21.76 23.94 -19.30
N ARG A 989 22.30 22.94 -18.60
CA ARG A 989 23.60 23.05 -17.90
C ARG A 989 24.80 23.03 -18.83
N GLY A 990 24.77 22.22 -19.90
CA GLY A 990 25.78 22.17 -20.96
C GLY A 990 25.85 23.40 -21.87
N ARG A 991 25.63 24.60 -21.30
CA ARG A 991 25.56 25.92 -21.96
C ARG A 991 26.43 26.98 -21.26
N GLN A 992 27.17 26.60 -20.21
CA GLN A 992 28.12 27.45 -19.48
C GLN A 992 29.58 27.17 -19.90
#